data_AF-A0A7J9YFZ4-F1
#
_entry.id   AF-A0A7J9YFZ4-F1
#
_cell.length_a   1.000
_cell.length_b   1.000
_cell.length_c   1.000
_cell.angle_alpha   90.00
_cell.angle_beta   90.00
_cell.angle_gamma   90.00
#
_symmetry.space_group_name_H-M   'P 1'
#
loop_
_entity.id
_entity.type
_entity.pdbx_description
1 polymer ?
#
loop_
_entity_poly.entity_id
_entity_poly.type
_entity_poly.pdbx_seq_one_letter_code
_entity_poly.pdbx_strand_id
1 'polypeptide(L)'
;MRIRWRILGARSSPCLADGESSISMHQPRVTVGMPVYNDPAGLRRSVPTVFGQTWGGPVRLLVVDDGSTDETADVLASLAAIYDEIEIVRNPVNLGRPFARNKIIELAGDDYLAWLDAGDLWLPRKLELQMATLRREEAADPDTPLLCTGPLRWHYDDRAGLRIRVPEVAGDQLHNALTGTLFPYLQAMLGKAEHFRAVGGFDSQLLRRQDYDFLVRFVGEGGRVVGTREDVPLFTYRKSYVGGSAEQVVNSNRIIRGKHREYYRRFGWRLARRIRGNQHRLVARFYRNNGKRALGMAHSAAAELVLLDPVSGARRGAGVFWPPSRAFGRLVRVSLRVARPALPLLRRPGVIAFARKSGLLRLLNATGVMRAVYGTVKSHVKEAGAFSPRPAAPMGELPAAIVELEAVVASEPDPAPEAWLRLDKVYQDFGLLHSAESALTRGLKQHAGNAELRVRLIELLALRRKWAECVEAWAAGDGLPEQDLREVTYARVARSYRNIDDFPTALAVAEAGNRRWPDDPRLWDEMYMNRAALVDWQRVLVPAASAEPDGAAGVVTDLGFLAGRDAPLTGRVPARASGAMPVTLEVNGSALATTYAAGSAADHGWFSFALSCHDMRHYLGDGDVISVSCEGKPLTIEGYGTRCAVVTGYPSRYPELVKALDDGKVFTKFGVLRTGNTKLHKKQTLELYDAVSAVLGEVHGYSTYPFYGNLLGAVRENDFIGHDVGGFDMGYISRLHHPDEVRAEFLAICRTLVDRGYFLRLEPWSSYVRPARNSPVFVDLNYAWFTDAGELNFSFGWRWPPVTDEARTRQPRTCPIGTHLVNVPGNAEAVLEQFYGPSWAIPNQGFSIANQLKRDESSLLTIAEMTSFEALDPDRVQAELDEHPQVAT
;
A
#
# COMPACT_ATOMS: atom_id res chain seq x y z
N MET A 1 -3.75 3.31 -26.92
CA MET A 1 -3.96 2.26 -27.95
C MET A 1 -4.22 0.96 -27.22
N ARG A 2 -5.47 0.46 -27.17
CA ARG A 2 -5.74 -0.89 -26.65
C ARG A 2 -5.25 -1.89 -27.69
N ILE A 3 -4.37 -2.81 -27.32
CA ILE A 3 -4.07 -3.98 -28.15
C ILE A 3 -5.39 -4.75 -28.27
N ARG A 4 -6.02 -4.70 -29.44
CA ARG A 4 -7.09 -5.64 -29.75
C ARG A 4 -6.40 -6.97 -29.97
N TRP A 5 -6.68 -7.95 -29.11
CA TRP A 5 -6.39 -9.36 -29.39
C TRP A 5 -7.12 -9.73 -30.68
N ARG A 6 -6.46 -9.52 -31.82
CA ARG A 6 -6.93 -9.97 -33.12
C ARG A 6 -6.36 -11.37 -33.27
N ILE A 7 -7.13 -12.35 -32.82
CA ILE A 7 -6.91 -13.74 -33.22
C ILE A 7 -7.04 -13.73 -34.75
N LEU A 8 -5.94 -14.00 -35.45
CA LEU A 8 -6.00 -14.29 -36.89
C LEU A 8 -6.85 -15.54 -37.01
N GLY A 9 -8.07 -15.36 -37.51
CA GLY A 9 -9.05 -16.44 -37.64
C GLY A 9 -8.42 -17.66 -38.28
N ALA A 10 -8.66 -18.81 -37.64
CA ALA A 10 -8.38 -20.10 -38.22
C ALA A 10 -8.89 -20.10 -39.67
N ARG A 11 -7.98 -20.30 -40.63
CA ARG A 11 -8.36 -20.53 -42.02
C ARG A 11 -9.17 -21.82 -42.03
N SER A 12 -10.48 -21.70 -42.17
CA SER A 12 -11.35 -22.80 -42.53
C SER A 12 -11.02 -23.23 -43.96
N SER A 13 -10.31 -24.34 -44.11
CA SER A 13 -10.33 -25.11 -45.35
C SER A 13 -11.64 -25.91 -45.42
N PRO A 14 -12.31 -25.98 -46.58
CA PRO A 14 -13.60 -26.63 -46.71
C PRO A 14 -13.47 -28.16 -46.86
N CYS A 15 -14.43 -28.84 -46.23
CA CYS A 15 -14.96 -30.20 -46.41
C CYS A 15 -14.14 -31.28 -47.14
N LEU A 16 -13.97 -32.44 -46.48
CA LEU A 16 -14.23 -33.75 -47.08
C LEU A 16 -14.86 -34.70 -46.03
N ALA A 17 -15.66 -35.62 -46.56
CA ALA A 17 -16.68 -36.43 -45.89
C ALA A 17 -16.16 -37.63 -45.07
N ASP A 18 -17.07 -38.14 -44.24
CA ASP A 18 -17.22 -39.49 -43.69
C ASP A 18 -16.02 -40.45 -43.79
N GLY A 19 -15.45 -40.77 -42.63
CA GLY A 19 -14.50 -41.86 -42.45
C GLY A 19 -13.89 -41.80 -41.06
N GLU A 20 -14.18 -42.81 -40.23
CA GLU A 20 -13.58 -43.03 -38.91
C GLU A 20 -12.07 -42.75 -38.93
N SER A 21 -11.69 -41.63 -38.32
CA SER A 21 -10.31 -41.19 -38.25
C SER A 21 -9.92 -41.11 -36.78
N SER A 22 -9.14 -42.09 -36.34
CA SER A 22 -8.44 -42.10 -35.06
C SER A 22 -7.82 -40.72 -34.78
N ILE A 23 -8.29 -40.03 -33.74
CA ILE A 23 -7.69 -38.77 -33.28
C ILE A 23 -6.24 -39.07 -32.93
N SER A 24 -5.32 -38.66 -33.80
CA SER A 24 -3.88 -38.67 -33.51
C SER A 24 -3.65 -37.78 -32.28
N MET A 25 -3.49 -38.42 -31.11
CA MET A 25 -3.16 -37.80 -29.83
C MET A 25 -1.70 -37.31 -29.80
N HIS A 26 -1.31 -36.43 -30.72
CA HIS A 26 0.00 -35.78 -30.64
C HIS A 26 -0.01 -34.75 -29.50
N GLN A 27 0.71 -35.06 -28.42
CA GLN A 27 0.92 -34.11 -27.32
C GLN A 27 1.63 -32.86 -27.84
N PRO A 28 1.26 -31.65 -27.37
CA PRO A 28 1.88 -30.41 -27.84
C PRO A 28 3.36 -30.36 -27.47
N ARG A 29 4.18 -29.80 -28.39
CA ARG A 29 5.61 -29.59 -28.16
C ARG A 29 5.84 -28.44 -27.19
N VAL A 30 6.77 -28.64 -26.25
CA VAL A 30 7.27 -27.61 -25.35
C VAL A 30 8.68 -27.21 -25.79
N THR A 31 8.85 -25.95 -26.17
CA THR A 31 10.17 -25.33 -26.33
C THR A 31 10.62 -24.75 -25.01
N VAL A 32 11.79 -25.18 -24.54
CA VAL A 32 12.50 -24.61 -23.40
C VAL A 32 13.46 -23.55 -23.90
N GLY A 33 13.16 -22.30 -23.61
CA GLY A 33 14.01 -21.17 -23.93
C GLY A 33 15.11 -20.95 -22.88
N MET A 34 16.36 -21.04 -23.30
CA MET A 34 17.53 -20.85 -22.42
C MET A 34 18.49 -19.79 -22.97
N PRO A 35 18.45 -18.55 -22.47
CA PRO A 35 19.50 -17.58 -22.75
C PRO A 35 20.73 -17.90 -21.90
N VAL A 36 21.92 -17.88 -22.51
CA VAL A 36 23.19 -18.11 -21.81
C VAL A 36 24.25 -17.09 -22.24
N TYR A 37 25.09 -16.68 -21.29
CA TYR A 37 26.27 -15.88 -21.53
C TYR A 37 27.31 -16.19 -20.44
N ASN A 38 28.46 -16.72 -20.83
CA ASN A 38 29.58 -17.07 -19.96
C ASN A 38 29.17 -17.88 -18.71
N ASP A 39 28.47 -19.00 -18.90
CA ASP A 39 28.05 -19.87 -17.78
C ASP A 39 28.10 -21.37 -18.14
N PRO A 40 29.29 -21.92 -18.43
CA PRO A 40 29.45 -23.34 -18.76
C PRO A 40 29.03 -24.24 -17.59
N ALA A 41 29.31 -23.82 -16.35
CA ALA A 41 28.94 -24.59 -15.16
C ALA A 41 27.43 -24.62 -14.93
N GLY A 42 26.72 -23.52 -15.23
CA GLY A 42 25.28 -23.45 -15.20
C GLY A 42 24.65 -24.41 -16.21
N LEU A 43 25.12 -24.41 -17.45
CA LEU A 43 24.64 -25.33 -18.49
C LEU A 43 24.75 -26.79 -18.08
N ARG A 44 25.92 -27.22 -17.59
CA ARG A 44 26.15 -28.60 -17.13
C ARG A 44 25.17 -29.05 -16.04
N ARG A 45 24.64 -28.11 -15.24
CA ARG A 45 23.67 -28.40 -14.18
C ARG A 45 22.22 -28.34 -14.67
N SER A 46 21.89 -27.34 -15.47
CA SER A 46 20.51 -27.02 -15.85
C SER A 46 19.99 -27.94 -16.95
N VAL A 47 20.80 -28.22 -17.98
CA VAL A 47 20.36 -29.00 -19.15
C VAL A 47 19.88 -30.40 -18.80
N PRO A 48 20.56 -31.19 -17.93
CA PRO A 48 20.03 -32.49 -17.52
C PRO A 48 18.64 -32.42 -16.87
N THR A 49 18.29 -31.32 -16.20
CA THR A 49 16.96 -31.17 -15.57
C THR A 49 15.82 -30.91 -16.55
N VAL A 50 16.14 -30.45 -17.77
CA VAL A 50 15.19 -30.31 -18.88
C VAL A 50 14.79 -31.67 -19.41
N PHE A 51 15.77 -32.55 -19.64
CA PHE A 51 15.54 -33.90 -20.15
C PHE A 51 15.14 -34.91 -19.06
N GLY A 52 15.24 -34.53 -17.78
CA GLY A 52 14.71 -35.29 -16.65
C GLY A 52 13.26 -34.99 -16.27
N GLN A 53 12.47 -34.35 -17.16
CA GLN A 53 11.07 -34.04 -16.92
C GLN A 53 10.16 -35.26 -17.11
N THR A 54 9.08 -35.37 -16.33
CA THR A 54 8.08 -36.44 -16.44
C THR A 54 7.02 -36.19 -17.53
N TRP A 55 7.17 -35.14 -18.31
CA TRP A 55 6.25 -34.81 -19.40
C TRP A 55 6.39 -35.80 -20.55
N GLY A 56 5.28 -36.42 -20.97
CA GLY A 56 5.27 -37.42 -22.04
C GLY A 56 5.16 -36.87 -23.46
N GLY A 57 5.18 -35.55 -23.65
CA GLY A 57 5.17 -34.91 -24.97
C GLY A 57 6.57 -34.45 -25.40
N PRO A 58 6.73 -34.03 -26.67
CA PRO A 58 8.03 -33.65 -27.20
C PRO A 58 8.57 -32.37 -26.54
N VAL A 59 9.86 -32.37 -26.21
CA VAL A 59 10.58 -31.24 -25.61
C VAL A 59 11.73 -30.83 -26.53
N ARG A 60 11.80 -29.55 -26.88
CA ARG A 60 12.93 -28.94 -27.59
C ARG A 60 13.65 -28.00 -26.63
N LEU A 61 14.97 -28.06 -26.53
CA LEU A 61 15.75 -27.08 -25.78
C LEU A 61 16.40 -26.08 -26.76
N LEU A 62 15.86 -24.87 -26.82
CA LEU A 62 16.39 -23.79 -27.64
C LEU A 62 17.31 -22.90 -26.80
N VAL A 63 18.61 -23.02 -27.03
CA VAL A 63 19.64 -22.23 -26.36
C VAL A 63 20.07 -21.06 -27.22
N VAL A 64 19.98 -19.85 -26.68
CA VAL A 64 20.59 -18.66 -27.30
C VAL A 64 21.86 -18.27 -26.52
N ASP A 65 23.02 -18.57 -27.11
CA ASP A 65 24.32 -18.09 -26.62
C ASP A 65 24.53 -16.64 -27.05
N ASP A 66 24.47 -15.72 -26.10
CA ASP A 66 24.57 -14.29 -26.32
C ASP A 66 26.03 -13.81 -26.44
N GLY A 67 26.80 -14.48 -27.31
CA GLY A 67 28.18 -14.12 -27.61
C GLY A 67 29.18 -14.46 -26.51
N SER A 68 29.07 -15.65 -25.89
CA SER A 68 30.02 -16.08 -24.86
C SER A 68 31.46 -16.14 -25.37
N THR A 69 32.40 -15.91 -24.47
CA THR A 69 33.85 -15.81 -24.72
C THR A 69 34.67 -16.83 -23.93
N ASP A 70 34.01 -17.63 -23.09
CA ASP A 70 34.58 -18.72 -22.33
C ASP A 70 34.21 -20.09 -22.94
N GLU A 71 34.41 -21.17 -22.17
CA GLU A 71 34.13 -22.56 -22.56
C GLU A 71 32.63 -22.85 -22.80
N THR A 72 31.72 -21.88 -22.71
CA THR A 72 30.27 -22.07 -22.92
C THR A 72 29.97 -22.75 -24.26
N ALA A 73 30.65 -22.35 -25.35
CA ALA A 73 30.42 -22.91 -26.68
C ALA A 73 30.79 -24.41 -26.75
N ASP A 74 31.91 -24.80 -26.14
CA ASP A 74 32.39 -26.18 -26.12
C ASP A 74 31.47 -27.08 -25.27
N VAL A 75 30.97 -26.53 -24.15
CA VAL A 75 29.97 -27.20 -23.32
C VAL A 75 28.66 -27.42 -24.07
N LEU A 76 28.19 -26.42 -24.82
CA LEU A 76 26.99 -26.56 -25.63
C LEU A 76 27.16 -27.62 -26.73
N ALA A 77 28.30 -27.62 -27.43
CA ALA A 77 28.60 -28.65 -28.43
C ALA A 77 28.62 -30.06 -27.81
N SER A 78 29.22 -30.21 -26.63
CA SER A 78 29.25 -31.48 -25.90
C SER A 78 27.86 -31.95 -25.47
N LEU A 79 26.99 -31.02 -25.05
CA LEU A 79 25.62 -31.35 -24.65
C LEU A 79 24.73 -31.69 -25.85
N ALA A 80 24.88 -30.98 -26.97
CA ALA A 80 24.15 -31.27 -28.20
C ALA A 80 24.56 -32.61 -28.84
N ALA A 81 25.75 -33.13 -28.53
CA ALA A 81 26.15 -34.48 -28.90
C ALA A 81 25.50 -35.58 -28.04
N ILE A 82 24.91 -35.22 -26.90
CA ILE A 82 24.22 -36.14 -25.97
C ILE A 82 22.70 -36.07 -26.15
N TYR A 83 22.19 -34.88 -26.45
CA TYR A 83 20.76 -34.60 -26.57
C TYR A 83 20.45 -33.98 -27.94
N ASP A 84 19.85 -34.76 -28.83
CA ASP A 84 19.54 -34.36 -30.21
C ASP A 84 18.51 -33.23 -30.29
N GLU A 85 17.71 -33.03 -29.23
CA GLU A 85 16.67 -32.00 -29.16
C GLU A 85 17.20 -30.61 -28.75
N ILE A 86 18.52 -30.44 -28.63
CA ILE A 86 19.16 -29.15 -28.36
C ILE A 86 19.40 -28.39 -29.67
N GLU A 87 18.77 -27.22 -29.78
CA GLU A 87 19.02 -26.26 -30.86
C GLU A 87 19.83 -25.08 -30.31
N ILE A 88 20.99 -24.81 -30.90
CA ILE A 88 21.90 -23.75 -30.44
C ILE A 88 21.91 -22.61 -31.45
N VAL A 89 21.65 -21.40 -30.97
CA VAL A 89 21.73 -20.17 -31.75
C VAL A 89 22.69 -19.21 -31.07
N ARG A 90 23.79 -18.88 -31.76
CA ARG A 90 24.82 -17.99 -31.22
C ARG A 90 24.70 -16.58 -31.80
N ASN A 91 24.75 -15.58 -30.92
CA ASN A 91 24.92 -14.18 -31.32
C ASN A 91 26.42 -13.89 -31.52
N PRO A 92 26.78 -13.00 -32.46
CA PRO A 92 28.18 -12.68 -32.72
C PRO A 92 28.84 -11.93 -31.55
N VAL A 93 28.04 -11.16 -30.80
CA VAL A 93 28.46 -10.39 -29.62
C VAL A 93 27.36 -10.43 -28.57
N ASN A 94 27.67 -10.02 -27.34
CA ASN A 94 26.68 -9.87 -26.28
C ASN A 94 25.73 -8.70 -26.56
N LEU A 95 24.47 -9.03 -26.83
CA LEU A 95 23.40 -8.07 -27.13
C LEU A 95 22.44 -7.87 -25.94
N GLY A 96 22.66 -8.61 -24.86
CA GLY A 96 21.93 -8.52 -23.61
C GLY A 96 20.74 -9.49 -23.53
N ARG A 97 20.38 -9.83 -22.29
CA ARG A 97 19.31 -10.80 -21.98
C ARG A 97 17.97 -10.54 -22.69
N PRO A 98 17.45 -9.30 -22.78
CA PRO A 98 16.20 -9.07 -23.50
C PRO A 98 16.28 -9.47 -24.98
N PHE A 99 17.42 -9.23 -25.64
CA PHE A 99 17.63 -9.61 -27.03
C PHE A 99 17.60 -11.14 -27.18
N ALA A 100 18.37 -11.85 -26.37
CA ALA A 100 18.40 -13.32 -26.40
C ALA A 100 17.01 -13.93 -26.13
N ARG A 101 16.24 -13.38 -25.17
CA ARG A 101 14.87 -13.83 -24.87
C ARG A 101 13.89 -13.55 -26.01
N ASN A 102 13.99 -12.40 -26.67
CA ASN A 102 13.14 -12.10 -27.82
C ASN A 102 13.46 -13.00 -29.01
N LYS A 103 14.74 -13.32 -29.24
CA LYS A 103 15.17 -14.28 -30.25
C LYS A 103 14.59 -15.68 -29.99
N ILE A 104 14.55 -16.11 -28.72
CA ILE A 104 13.87 -17.35 -28.31
C ILE A 104 12.39 -17.30 -28.65
N ILE A 105 11.70 -16.20 -28.32
CA ILE A 105 10.25 -16.05 -28.60
C ILE A 105 9.98 -16.15 -30.11
N GLU A 106 10.84 -15.58 -30.94
CA GLU A 106 10.72 -15.61 -32.41
C GLU A 106 10.90 -17.04 -32.96
N LEU A 107 11.92 -17.76 -32.49
CA LEU A 107 12.26 -19.11 -32.95
C LEU A 107 11.40 -20.21 -32.33
N ALA A 108 10.65 -19.91 -31.27
CA ALA A 108 9.76 -20.85 -30.61
C ALA A 108 8.57 -21.28 -31.50
N GLY A 109 8.23 -20.52 -32.54
CA GLY A 109 7.09 -20.81 -33.42
C GLY A 109 5.76 -20.77 -32.67
N ASP A 110 4.94 -21.82 -32.83
CA ASP A 110 3.64 -21.98 -32.17
C ASP A 110 3.68 -22.97 -30.99
N ASP A 111 4.88 -23.33 -30.53
CA ASP A 111 5.07 -24.20 -29.38
C ASP A 111 4.61 -23.55 -28.07
N TYR A 112 4.40 -24.38 -27.03
CA TYR A 112 4.41 -23.86 -25.66
C TYR A 112 5.83 -23.49 -25.29
N LEU A 113 6.03 -22.28 -24.80
CA LEU A 113 7.32 -21.75 -24.38
C LEU A 113 7.42 -21.79 -22.85
N ALA A 114 8.41 -22.54 -22.37
CA ALA A 114 8.85 -22.60 -20.99
C ALA A 114 10.26 -22.01 -20.86
N TRP A 115 10.62 -21.48 -19.69
CA TRP A 115 11.89 -20.76 -19.52
C TRP A 115 12.83 -21.39 -18.51
N LEU A 116 14.13 -21.39 -18.81
CA LEU A 116 15.18 -21.80 -17.89
C LEU A 116 16.43 -20.94 -18.12
N ASP A 117 16.79 -20.08 -17.15
CA ASP A 117 18.10 -19.42 -17.14
C ASP A 117 19.17 -20.47 -16.76
N ALA A 118 20.35 -20.43 -17.39
CA ALA A 118 21.47 -21.30 -17.02
C ALA A 118 21.84 -21.11 -15.53
N GLY A 119 22.06 -22.22 -14.82
CA GLY A 119 22.37 -22.26 -13.39
C GLY A 119 21.22 -22.58 -12.46
N ASP A 120 19.96 -22.39 -12.90
CA ASP A 120 18.76 -22.80 -12.18
C ASP A 120 18.41 -24.28 -12.44
N LEU A 121 17.56 -24.87 -11.59
CA LEU A 121 17.21 -26.29 -11.69
C LEU A 121 15.69 -26.46 -11.80
N TRP A 122 15.21 -27.16 -12.81
CA TRP A 122 13.83 -27.62 -12.84
C TRP A 122 13.65 -28.88 -11.96
N LEU A 123 12.48 -28.99 -11.35
CA LEU A 123 12.09 -30.21 -10.63
C LEU A 123 11.33 -31.15 -11.60
N PRO A 124 11.38 -32.48 -11.40
CA PRO A 124 10.98 -33.44 -12.44
C PRO A 124 9.56 -33.28 -12.99
N ARG A 125 8.61 -32.85 -12.15
CA ARG A 125 7.18 -32.76 -12.52
C ARG A 125 6.73 -31.39 -13.03
N LYS A 126 7.65 -30.47 -13.30
CA LYS A 126 7.30 -29.09 -13.68
C LYS A 126 6.45 -29.03 -14.94
N LEU A 127 6.94 -29.60 -16.04
CA LEU A 127 6.24 -29.55 -17.32
C LEU A 127 4.90 -30.30 -17.26
N GLU A 128 4.87 -31.49 -16.65
CA GLU A 128 3.66 -32.28 -16.43
C GLU A 128 2.56 -31.46 -15.75
N LEU A 129 2.86 -30.84 -14.61
CA LEU A 129 1.89 -30.09 -13.82
C LEU A 129 1.42 -28.80 -14.50
N GLN A 130 2.35 -28.08 -15.13
CA GLN A 130 2.03 -26.83 -15.81
C GLN A 130 1.21 -27.05 -17.09
N MET A 131 1.57 -28.06 -17.88
CA MET A 131 0.80 -28.42 -19.08
C MET A 131 -0.59 -28.93 -18.72
N ALA A 132 -0.71 -29.76 -17.66
CA ALA A 132 -2.02 -30.21 -17.19
C ALA A 132 -2.92 -29.03 -16.76
N THR A 133 -2.34 -28.03 -16.09
CA THR A 133 -3.06 -26.82 -15.66
C THR A 133 -3.45 -25.97 -16.86
N LEU A 134 -2.52 -25.65 -17.77
CA LEU A 134 -2.84 -24.86 -18.96
C LEU A 134 -3.93 -25.51 -19.80
N ARG A 135 -3.79 -26.80 -20.14
CA ARG A 135 -4.78 -27.49 -20.98
C ARG A 135 -6.17 -27.47 -20.37
N ARG A 136 -6.28 -27.62 -19.05
CA ARG A 136 -7.55 -27.53 -18.33
C ARG A 136 -8.15 -26.12 -18.42
N GLU A 137 -7.33 -25.09 -18.20
CA GLU A 137 -7.78 -23.70 -18.21
C GLU A 137 -8.10 -23.20 -19.63
N GLU A 138 -7.33 -23.62 -20.64
CA GLU A 138 -7.58 -23.36 -22.07
C GLU A 138 -8.87 -24.04 -22.54
N ALA A 139 -9.18 -25.24 -22.03
CA ALA A 139 -10.44 -25.90 -22.34
C ALA A 139 -11.65 -25.18 -21.73
N ALA A 140 -11.47 -24.54 -20.57
CA ALA A 140 -12.53 -23.79 -19.90
C ALA A 140 -12.76 -22.40 -20.52
N ASP A 141 -11.70 -21.77 -21.02
CA ASP A 141 -11.73 -20.43 -21.61
C ASP A 141 -10.70 -20.31 -22.76
N PRO A 142 -11.07 -20.74 -23.98
CA PRO A 142 -10.14 -20.83 -25.11
C PRO A 142 -9.63 -19.48 -25.64
N ASP A 143 -10.38 -18.40 -25.38
CA ASP A 143 -10.11 -17.07 -25.94
C ASP A 143 -9.18 -16.24 -25.04
N THR A 144 -8.98 -16.65 -23.79
CA THR A 144 -8.12 -15.93 -22.84
C THR A 144 -6.65 -16.35 -23.00
N PRO A 145 -5.71 -15.40 -23.22
CA PRO A 145 -4.29 -15.70 -23.18
C PRO A 145 -3.86 -16.15 -21.79
N LEU A 146 -3.19 -17.31 -21.71
CA LEU A 146 -2.80 -17.93 -20.45
C LEU A 146 -1.28 -18.06 -20.29
N LEU A 147 -0.82 -17.81 -19.06
CA LEU A 147 0.49 -18.22 -18.55
C LEU A 147 0.29 -19.05 -17.29
N CYS A 148 0.98 -20.17 -17.17
CA CYS A 148 1.02 -20.98 -15.96
C CYS A 148 2.28 -20.68 -15.14
N THR A 149 2.10 -20.62 -13.83
CA THR A 149 3.14 -20.46 -12.81
C THR A 149 2.91 -21.45 -11.66
N GLY A 150 3.78 -21.47 -10.66
CA GLY A 150 3.60 -22.32 -9.49
C GLY A 150 4.61 -22.07 -8.37
N PRO A 151 4.53 -22.84 -7.28
CA PRO A 151 5.46 -22.73 -6.16
C PRO A 151 6.91 -22.94 -6.60
N LEU A 152 7.85 -22.29 -5.92
CA LEU A 152 9.27 -22.37 -6.27
C LEU A 152 10.18 -22.37 -5.04
N ARG A 153 11.33 -23.02 -5.16
CA ARG A 153 12.38 -23.07 -4.12
C ARG A 153 13.37 -21.93 -4.32
N TRP A 154 13.68 -21.20 -3.26
CA TRP A 154 14.75 -20.22 -3.21
C TRP A 154 15.94 -20.80 -2.45
N HIS A 155 17.07 -20.90 -3.16
CA HIS A 155 18.33 -21.35 -2.60
C HIS A 155 19.38 -20.24 -2.73
N TYR A 156 19.97 -19.84 -1.60
CA TYR A 156 21.10 -18.92 -1.55
C TYR A 156 22.37 -19.75 -1.34
N ASP A 157 23.35 -19.62 -2.22
CA ASP A 157 24.53 -20.50 -2.20
C ASP A 157 25.40 -20.33 -0.93
N ASP A 158 25.23 -19.24 -0.18
CA ASP A 158 26.00 -18.88 1.02
C ASP A 158 25.19 -18.92 2.33
N ARG A 159 23.92 -19.37 2.30
CA ARG A 159 23.07 -19.45 3.50
C ARG A 159 22.47 -20.84 3.65
N ALA A 160 22.48 -21.33 4.89
CA ALA A 160 21.67 -22.47 5.26
C ALA A 160 20.17 -22.07 5.18
N GLY A 161 19.41 -22.76 4.34
CA GLY A 161 17.96 -22.68 4.31
C GLY A 161 17.36 -22.52 2.92
N LEU A 162 16.36 -23.35 2.64
CA LEU A 162 15.57 -23.33 1.42
C LEU A 162 14.20 -22.70 1.74
N ARG A 163 13.75 -21.73 0.92
CA ARG A 163 12.44 -21.09 1.12
C ARG A 163 11.51 -21.43 -0.03
N ILE A 164 10.30 -21.88 0.28
CA ILE A 164 9.25 -22.06 -0.73
C ILE A 164 8.46 -20.76 -0.86
N ARG A 165 8.21 -20.32 -2.09
CA ARG A 165 7.35 -19.16 -2.38
C ARG A 165 6.22 -19.60 -3.30
N VAL A 166 4.99 -19.22 -2.95
CA VAL A 166 3.78 -19.47 -3.74
C VAL A 166 3.30 -18.14 -4.34
N PRO A 167 3.12 -18.04 -5.67
CA PRO A 167 2.61 -16.83 -6.31
C PRO A 167 1.10 -16.64 -6.07
N GLU A 168 0.68 -15.41 -5.75
CA GLU A 168 -0.74 -15.06 -5.58
C GLU A 168 -1.42 -14.87 -6.94
N VAL A 169 -2.04 -15.94 -7.45
CA VAL A 169 -2.73 -15.95 -8.75
C VAL A 169 -4.23 -15.62 -8.63
N ALA A 170 -4.81 -15.59 -7.43
CA ALA A 170 -6.20 -15.23 -7.22
C ALA A 170 -6.39 -13.71 -7.09
N GLY A 171 -7.63 -13.24 -7.26
CA GLY A 171 -7.98 -11.82 -7.13
C GLY A 171 -7.44 -10.94 -8.27
N ASP A 172 -7.14 -9.67 -7.96
CA ASP A 172 -6.64 -8.71 -8.95
C ASP A 172 -5.16 -8.98 -9.26
N GLN A 173 -4.92 -9.74 -10.32
CA GLN A 173 -3.58 -10.13 -10.75
C GLN A 173 -2.71 -8.93 -11.13
N LEU A 174 -3.29 -7.83 -11.63
CA LEU A 174 -2.53 -6.63 -11.95
C LEU A 174 -2.07 -5.96 -10.66
N HIS A 175 -2.94 -5.86 -9.66
CA HIS A 175 -2.57 -5.41 -8.33
C HIS A 175 -1.48 -6.29 -7.70
N ASN A 176 -1.62 -7.62 -7.80
CA ASN A 176 -0.66 -8.58 -7.27
C ASN A 176 0.70 -8.50 -7.96
N ALA A 177 0.72 -8.36 -9.29
CA ALA A 177 1.94 -8.16 -10.06
C ALA A 177 2.64 -6.85 -9.66
N LEU A 178 1.87 -5.78 -9.48
CA LEU A 178 2.37 -4.46 -9.12
C LEU A 178 2.92 -4.40 -7.67
N THR A 179 2.25 -5.06 -6.73
CA THR A 179 2.70 -5.15 -5.32
C THR A 179 3.83 -6.14 -5.10
N GLY A 180 3.97 -7.11 -6.01
CA GLY A 180 4.98 -8.15 -5.97
C GLY A 180 4.58 -9.39 -5.18
N THR A 181 3.29 -9.70 -5.07
CA THR A 181 2.75 -10.99 -4.56
C THR A 181 2.58 -12.01 -5.68
N LEU A 182 2.25 -11.57 -6.90
CA LEU A 182 2.38 -12.37 -8.12
C LEU A 182 3.79 -12.16 -8.68
N PHE A 183 4.68 -13.15 -8.47
CA PHE A 183 6.09 -12.97 -8.79
C PHE A 183 6.39 -13.14 -10.28
N PRO A 184 7.12 -12.22 -10.93
CA PRO A 184 7.51 -12.33 -12.32
C PRO A 184 8.82 -13.12 -12.47
N TYR A 185 8.88 -14.35 -11.95
CA TYR A 185 10.05 -15.20 -12.19
C TYR A 185 9.87 -15.87 -13.53
N LEU A 186 10.73 -15.53 -14.49
CA LEU A 186 10.63 -16.01 -15.85
C LEU A 186 10.60 -17.53 -15.90
N GLN A 187 11.47 -18.20 -15.15
CA GLN A 187 11.54 -19.66 -15.12
C GLN A 187 10.30 -20.34 -14.50
N ALA A 188 9.43 -19.57 -13.85
CA ALA A 188 8.13 -20.05 -13.39
C ALA A 188 7.09 -20.07 -14.53
N MET A 189 7.26 -19.27 -15.57
CA MET A 189 6.26 -19.05 -16.61
C MET A 189 6.33 -20.14 -17.68
N LEU A 190 5.15 -20.65 -18.06
CA LEU A 190 4.92 -21.50 -19.22
C LEU A 190 3.65 -21.03 -19.93
N GLY A 191 3.65 -20.87 -21.25
CA GLY A 191 2.45 -20.58 -22.04
C GLY A 191 2.76 -20.61 -23.52
N LYS A 192 1.76 -20.41 -24.39
CA LYS A 192 1.99 -20.42 -25.84
C LYS A 192 2.96 -19.29 -26.24
N ALA A 193 3.90 -19.57 -27.13
CA ALA A 193 4.87 -18.58 -27.62
C ALA A 193 4.18 -17.35 -28.23
N GLU A 194 3.02 -17.53 -28.85
CA GLU A 194 2.20 -16.43 -29.40
C GLU A 194 1.77 -15.42 -28.32
N HIS A 195 1.52 -15.85 -27.08
CA HIS A 195 1.13 -14.95 -25.98
C HIS A 195 2.29 -14.02 -25.62
N PHE A 196 3.53 -14.51 -25.67
CA PHE A 196 4.71 -13.67 -25.46
C PHE A 196 4.92 -12.68 -26.62
N ARG A 197 4.68 -13.12 -27.87
CA ARG A 197 4.75 -12.27 -29.07
C ARG A 197 3.69 -11.17 -29.07
N ALA A 198 2.45 -11.51 -28.72
CA ALA A 198 1.30 -10.60 -28.79
C ALA A 198 1.44 -9.37 -27.89
N VAL A 199 2.09 -9.54 -26.73
CA VAL A 199 2.36 -8.45 -25.77
C VAL A 199 3.63 -7.66 -26.16
N GLY A 200 4.31 -8.05 -27.24
CA GLY A 200 5.52 -7.39 -27.77
C GLY A 200 6.84 -7.88 -27.16
N GLY A 201 6.86 -9.06 -26.54
CA GLY A 201 8.08 -9.65 -25.95
C GLY A 201 8.65 -8.84 -24.78
N PHE A 202 9.96 -8.95 -24.57
CA PHE A 202 10.70 -8.24 -23.53
C PHE A 202 11.28 -6.93 -24.04
N ASP A 203 11.13 -5.84 -23.28
CA ASP A 203 11.68 -4.55 -23.67
C ASP A 203 13.21 -4.54 -23.57
N SER A 204 13.89 -4.21 -24.67
CA SER A 204 15.35 -4.19 -24.78
C SER A 204 16.03 -3.07 -23.98
N GLN A 205 15.31 -2.00 -23.62
CA GLN A 205 15.79 -0.94 -22.72
C GLN A 205 15.89 -1.42 -21.26
N LEU A 206 15.26 -2.55 -20.92
CA LEU A 206 15.23 -3.11 -19.57
C LEU A 206 16.28 -4.21 -19.38
N LEU A 207 17.55 -3.83 -19.17
CA LEU A 207 18.64 -4.77 -18.83
C LEU A 207 18.37 -5.57 -17.54
N ARG A 208 17.50 -5.05 -16.68
CA ARG A 208 16.97 -5.70 -15.48
C ARG A 208 15.47 -5.53 -15.41
N ARG A 209 14.80 -6.50 -14.76
CA ARG A 209 13.34 -6.46 -14.49
C ARG A 209 12.47 -6.47 -15.74
N GLN A 210 12.98 -6.92 -16.87
CA GLN A 210 12.22 -7.17 -18.09
C GLN A 210 11.04 -8.12 -17.85
N ASP A 211 11.21 -9.13 -16.99
CA ASP A 211 10.16 -10.12 -16.68
C ASP A 211 9.01 -9.48 -15.89
N TYR A 212 9.33 -8.53 -15.01
CA TYR A 212 8.34 -7.77 -14.26
C TYR A 212 7.53 -6.87 -15.19
N ASP A 213 8.20 -6.17 -16.12
CA ASP A 213 7.54 -5.32 -17.11
C ASP A 213 6.62 -6.14 -18.02
N PHE A 214 7.11 -7.28 -18.52
CA PHE A 214 6.34 -8.22 -19.33
C PHE A 214 5.08 -8.69 -18.60
N LEU A 215 5.22 -9.17 -17.36
CA LEU A 215 4.08 -9.66 -16.58
C LEU A 215 3.01 -8.57 -16.38
N VAL A 216 3.43 -7.33 -16.09
CA VAL A 216 2.49 -6.20 -15.90
C VAL A 216 1.76 -5.89 -17.21
N ARG A 217 2.44 -5.92 -18.36
CA ARG A 217 1.77 -5.75 -19.66
C ARG A 217 0.83 -6.90 -19.97
N PHE A 218 1.29 -8.14 -19.82
CA PHE A 218 0.50 -9.34 -20.10
C PHE A 218 -0.84 -9.33 -19.33
N VAL A 219 -0.79 -9.11 -18.01
CA VAL A 219 -2.01 -9.01 -17.20
C VAL A 219 -2.80 -7.73 -17.49
N GLY A 220 -2.11 -6.61 -17.68
CA GLY A 220 -2.73 -5.31 -17.97
C GLY A 220 -3.48 -5.25 -19.30
N GLU A 221 -3.18 -6.16 -20.23
CA GLU A 221 -3.83 -6.31 -21.53
C GLU A 221 -4.90 -7.40 -21.54
N GLY A 222 -5.16 -8.06 -20.41
CA GLY A 222 -6.22 -9.06 -20.26
C GLY A 222 -5.75 -10.52 -20.26
N GLY A 223 -4.44 -10.77 -20.30
CA GLY A 223 -3.89 -12.09 -20.07
C GLY A 223 -4.09 -12.56 -18.62
N ARG A 224 -4.30 -13.85 -18.43
CA ARG A 224 -4.54 -14.45 -17.11
C ARG A 224 -3.39 -15.39 -16.72
N VAL A 225 -2.94 -15.27 -15.49
CA VAL A 225 -1.90 -16.14 -14.92
C VAL A 225 -2.54 -17.19 -14.03
N VAL A 226 -2.24 -18.47 -14.25
CA VAL A 226 -2.84 -19.58 -13.51
C VAL A 226 -1.75 -20.33 -12.72
N GLY A 227 -2.10 -20.81 -11.53
CA GLY A 227 -1.18 -21.51 -10.64
C GLY A 227 -1.38 -23.02 -10.70
N THR A 228 -0.28 -23.79 -10.62
CA THR A 228 -0.34 -25.21 -10.23
C THR A 228 -0.75 -25.35 -8.76
N ARG A 229 -1.10 -26.57 -8.31
CA ARG A 229 -1.45 -26.88 -6.90
C ARG A 229 -0.43 -26.32 -5.89
N GLU A 230 -0.91 -25.88 -4.73
CA GLU A 230 -0.21 -24.95 -3.82
C GLU A 230 1.00 -25.52 -3.04
N ASP A 231 1.34 -26.80 -3.18
CA ASP A 231 2.30 -27.50 -2.32
C ASP A 231 3.53 -28.08 -3.04
N VAL A 232 3.55 -28.12 -4.38
CA VAL A 232 4.65 -28.74 -5.15
C VAL A 232 5.51 -27.68 -5.82
N PRO A 233 6.77 -27.46 -5.36
CA PRO A 233 7.68 -26.58 -6.06
C PRO A 233 8.03 -27.11 -7.45
N LEU A 234 8.08 -26.21 -8.43
CA LEU A 234 8.35 -26.55 -9.83
C LEU A 234 9.83 -26.39 -10.20
N PHE A 235 10.57 -25.52 -9.51
CA PHE A 235 12.00 -25.28 -9.79
C PHE A 235 12.71 -24.73 -8.56
N THR A 236 14.04 -24.76 -8.60
CA THR A 236 14.93 -24.12 -7.64
C THR A 236 15.61 -22.93 -8.29
N TYR A 237 15.28 -21.74 -7.80
CA TYR A 237 15.98 -20.51 -8.12
C TYR A 237 17.25 -20.41 -7.28
N ARG A 238 18.40 -20.52 -7.92
CA ARG A 238 19.70 -20.38 -7.28
C ARG A 238 20.17 -18.95 -7.38
N LYS A 239 20.48 -18.38 -6.23
CA LYS A 239 20.83 -16.96 -6.13
C LYS A 239 22.21 -16.80 -5.53
N SER A 240 23.14 -16.32 -6.35
CA SER A 240 24.44 -15.85 -5.90
C SER A 240 24.33 -14.43 -5.29
N TYR A 241 25.21 -14.10 -4.34
CA TYR A 241 25.28 -12.77 -3.73
C TYR A 241 25.94 -11.72 -4.63
N VAL A 242 26.68 -12.17 -5.64
CA VAL A 242 27.30 -11.32 -6.67
C VAL A 242 26.20 -10.85 -7.62
N GLY A 243 25.55 -9.76 -7.23
CA GLY A 243 24.37 -9.23 -7.92
C GLY A 243 24.73 -8.33 -9.11
N GLY A 244 23.80 -8.21 -10.05
CA GLY A 244 23.87 -7.23 -11.14
C GLY A 244 23.98 -5.77 -10.68
N SER A 245 24.08 -4.86 -11.64
CA SER A 245 24.23 -3.44 -11.34
C SER A 245 22.96 -2.85 -10.69
N ALA A 246 23.12 -2.27 -9.50
CA ALA A 246 22.09 -1.46 -8.85
C ALA A 246 21.62 -0.29 -9.73
N GLU A 247 22.53 0.30 -10.51
CA GLU A 247 22.22 1.40 -11.43
C GLU A 247 21.29 0.94 -12.57
N GLN A 248 21.51 -0.26 -13.11
CA GLN A 248 20.59 -0.88 -14.06
C GLN A 248 19.19 -1.07 -13.44
N VAL A 249 19.11 -1.52 -12.17
CA VAL A 249 17.82 -1.67 -11.46
C VAL A 249 17.15 -0.31 -11.25
N VAL A 250 17.90 0.75 -10.91
CA VAL A 250 17.37 2.12 -10.79
C VAL A 250 16.81 2.60 -12.12
N ASN A 251 17.55 2.43 -13.22
CA ASN A 251 17.12 2.83 -14.55
C ASN A 251 15.87 2.06 -15.00
N SER A 252 15.86 0.74 -14.83
CA SER A 252 14.69 -0.09 -15.12
C SER A 252 13.46 0.34 -14.31
N ASN A 253 13.62 0.63 -13.02
CA ASN A 253 12.52 1.13 -12.20
C ASN A 253 11.97 2.47 -12.72
N ARG A 254 12.82 3.35 -13.25
CA ARG A 254 12.41 4.62 -13.86
C ARG A 254 11.58 4.38 -15.12
N ILE A 255 12.04 3.50 -16.02
CA ILE A 255 11.34 3.15 -17.26
C ILE A 255 9.98 2.50 -16.96
N ILE A 256 9.96 1.49 -16.09
CA ILE A 256 8.75 0.78 -15.66
C ILE A 256 7.73 1.75 -15.05
N ARG A 257 8.18 2.71 -14.22
CA ARG A 257 7.29 3.74 -13.66
C ARG A 257 6.66 4.64 -14.72
N GLY A 258 7.43 5.00 -15.75
CA GLY A 258 6.94 5.80 -16.87
C GLY A 258 5.89 5.04 -17.68
N LYS A 259 6.22 3.81 -18.09
CA LYS A 259 5.34 2.94 -18.89
C LYS A 259 4.01 2.67 -18.22
N HIS A 260 4.04 2.29 -16.94
CA HIS A 260 2.86 1.80 -16.21
C HIS A 260 2.18 2.89 -15.37
N ARG A 261 2.42 4.18 -15.70
CA ARG A 261 1.89 5.34 -14.95
C ARG A 261 0.38 5.29 -14.78
N GLU A 262 -0.34 4.85 -15.81
CA GLU A 262 -1.80 4.71 -15.78
C GLU A 262 -2.26 3.65 -14.78
N TYR A 263 -1.61 2.49 -14.73
CA TYR A 263 -1.92 1.48 -13.72
C TYR A 263 -1.61 1.97 -12.30
N TYR A 264 -0.51 2.70 -12.09
CA TYR A 264 -0.22 3.31 -10.78
C TYR A 264 -1.26 4.36 -10.38
N ARG A 265 -1.85 5.09 -11.34
CA ARG A 265 -2.94 6.04 -11.09
C ARG A 265 -4.24 5.31 -10.77
N ARG A 266 -4.58 4.26 -11.53
CA ARG A 266 -5.79 3.42 -11.34
C ARG A 266 -5.95 2.94 -9.90
N PHE A 267 -4.86 2.48 -9.27
CA PHE A 267 -4.89 1.95 -7.90
C PHE A 267 -4.59 2.99 -6.80
N GLY A 268 -4.44 4.25 -7.18
CA GLY A 268 -4.26 5.36 -6.24
C GLY A 268 -2.86 5.53 -5.66
N TRP A 269 -2.67 6.69 -5.02
CA TRP A 269 -1.36 7.15 -4.53
C TRP A 269 -0.79 6.26 -3.41
N ARG A 270 -1.64 5.65 -2.58
CA ARG A 270 -1.22 4.73 -1.50
C ARG A 270 -0.51 3.51 -2.08
N LEU A 271 -1.08 2.89 -3.12
CA LEU A 271 -0.42 1.77 -3.80
C LEU A 271 0.86 2.25 -4.52
N ALA A 272 0.81 3.36 -5.25
CA ALA A 272 1.99 3.91 -5.93
C ALA A 272 3.16 4.15 -4.96
N ARG A 273 2.88 4.60 -3.72
CA ARG A 273 3.88 4.73 -2.65
C ARG A 273 4.43 3.38 -2.18
N ARG A 274 3.55 2.40 -1.92
CA ARG A 274 3.98 1.04 -1.55
C ARG A 274 4.93 0.44 -2.60
N ILE A 275 4.61 0.64 -3.87
CA ILE A 275 5.43 0.15 -5.00
C ILE A 275 6.77 0.88 -5.06
N ARG A 276 6.78 2.22 -4.92
CA ARG A 276 8.03 2.99 -4.84
C ARG A 276 8.88 2.54 -3.65
N GLY A 277 8.27 2.33 -2.48
CA GLY A 277 8.95 1.79 -1.30
C GLY A 277 9.61 0.43 -1.57
N ASN A 278 8.87 -0.49 -2.20
CA ASN A 278 9.41 -1.80 -2.60
C ASN A 278 10.55 -1.68 -3.64
N GLN A 279 10.43 -0.77 -4.61
CA GLN A 279 11.50 -0.48 -5.57
C GLN A 279 12.76 0.05 -4.86
N HIS A 280 12.63 0.94 -3.89
CA HIS A 280 13.75 1.43 -3.08
C HIS A 280 14.39 0.31 -2.25
N ARG A 281 13.60 -0.57 -1.62
CA ARG A 281 14.13 -1.75 -0.89
C ARG A 281 14.91 -2.69 -1.81
N LEU A 282 14.42 -2.89 -3.03
CA LEU A 282 15.11 -3.70 -4.04
C LEU A 282 16.46 -3.08 -4.41
N VAL A 283 16.48 -1.78 -4.76
CA VAL A 283 17.72 -1.06 -5.12
C VAL A 283 18.71 -1.07 -3.95
N ALA A 284 18.23 -0.84 -2.72
CA ALA A 284 19.05 -0.89 -1.52
C ALA A 284 19.78 -2.22 -1.36
N ARG A 285 19.08 -3.34 -1.61
CA ARG A 285 19.68 -4.67 -1.59
C ARG A 285 20.77 -4.83 -2.63
N PHE A 286 20.54 -4.37 -3.87
CA PHE A 286 21.55 -4.46 -4.94
C PHE A 286 22.78 -3.60 -4.63
N TYR A 287 22.62 -2.37 -4.14
CA TYR A 287 23.77 -1.56 -3.72
C TYR A 287 24.57 -2.21 -2.60
N ARG A 288 23.93 -2.85 -1.62
CA ARG A 288 24.63 -3.63 -0.59
C ARG A 288 25.43 -4.79 -1.19
N ASN A 289 24.84 -5.52 -2.13
CA ASN A 289 25.49 -6.64 -2.81
C ASN A 289 26.65 -6.17 -3.72
N ASN A 290 26.55 -4.99 -4.32
CA ASN A 290 27.64 -4.37 -5.10
C ASN A 290 28.71 -3.69 -4.20
N GLY A 291 28.70 -3.93 -2.88
CA GLY A 291 29.65 -3.32 -1.93
C GLY A 291 29.39 -1.83 -1.59
N LYS A 292 28.44 -1.16 -2.25
CA LYS A 292 28.09 0.25 -2.08
C LYS A 292 27.14 0.46 -0.87
N ARG A 293 27.63 0.18 0.36
CA ARG A 293 26.83 0.18 1.60
C ARG A 293 26.08 1.51 1.87
N ALA A 294 26.72 2.66 1.65
CA ALA A 294 26.11 3.98 1.89
C ALA A 294 24.87 4.22 1.01
N LEU A 295 24.97 3.94 -0.29
CA LEU A 295 23.84 4.02 -1.22
C LEU A 295 22.74 3.01 -0.88
N GLY A 296 23.13 1.82 -0.41
CA GLY A 296 22.20 0.82 0.12
C GLY A 296 21.40 1.34 1.33
N MET A 297 22.06 2.05 2.25
CA MET A 297 21.39 2.68 3.39
C MET A 297 20.48 3.84 2.97
N ALA A 298 20.93 4.70 2.05
CA ALA A 298 20.14 5.81 1.52
C ALA A 298 18.82 5.33 0.88
N HIS A 299 18.88 4.30 0.04
CA HIS A 299 17.67 3.71 -0.54
C HIS A 299 16.80 2.99 0.51
N SER A 300 17.38 2.43 1.57
CA SER A 300 16.59 1.85 2.67
C SER A 300 15.82 2.94 3.43
N ALA A 301 16.45 4.08 3.71
CA ALA A 301 15.79 5.23 4.34
C ALA A 301 14.70 5.83 3.43
N ALA A 302 14.97 5.98 2.13
CA ALA A 302 13.99 6.44 1.15
C ALA A 302 12.76 5.53 1.08
N ALA A 303 12.94 4.21 1.20
CA ALA A 303 11.82 3.28 1.25
C ALA A 303 10.90 3.55 2.46
N GLU A 304 11.48 3.77 3.64
CA GLU A 304 10.71 4.06 4.85
C GLU A 304 10.04 5.44 4.79
N LEU A 305 10.73 6.47 4.30
CA LEU A 305 10.15 7.81 4.10
C LEU A 305 8.97 7.81 3.14
N VAL A 306 9.06 7.05 2.04
CA VAL A 306 7.96 6.90 1.08
C VAL A 306 6.77 6.13 1.69
N LEU A 307 6.97 5.37 2.76
CA LEU A 307 5.88 4.67 3.46
C LEU A 307 5.30 5.48 4.64
N LEU A 308 6.02 6.49 5.15
CA LEU A 308 5.56 7.40 6.20
C LEU A 308 4.65 8.50 5.64
N ASP A 309 3.42 8.54 6.13
CA ASP A 309 2.32 9.44 5.75
C ASP A 309 2.66 10.95 5.82
N PRO A 310 2.38 11.77 4.77
CA PRO A 310 2.41 13.24 4.86
C PRO A 310 1.07 13.89 5.27
N VAL A 311 -0.03 13.14 5.40
CA VAL A 311 -1.38 13.71 5.69
C VAL A 311 -1.63 13.83 7.19
N SER A 312 -0.64 14.41 7.88
CA SER A 312 -0.87 15.17 9.12
C SER A 312 -0.44 16.64 8.97
N GLY A 313 -0.10 17.08 7.75
CA GLY A 313 0.47 18.41 7.48
C GLY A 313 -0.36 19.37 6.63
N ALA A 314 -1.63 19.08 6.33
CA ALA A 314 -2.45 19.95 5.47
C ALA A 314 -3.90 20.04 5.96
N ARG A 315 -4.14 20.78 7.05
CA ARG A 315 -5.35 21.58 7.30
C ARG A 315 -5.20 22.43 8.57
N ARG A 316 -4.88 23.71 8.36
CA ARG A 316 -5.21 24.95 9.11
C ARG A 316 -3.98 25.87 9.24
N GLY A 317 -4.22 27.14 8.94
CA GLY A 317 -3.19 28.16 8.72
C GLY A 317 -2.47 28.66 9.97
N ALA A 318 -1.44 29.46 9.68
CA ALA A 318 -0.66 30.33 10.56
C ALA A 318 0.11 29.67 11.73
N GLY A 319 1.41 29.46 11.52
CA GLY A 319 2.47 29.71 12.51
C GLY A 319 2.65 28.73 13.67
N VAL A 320 3.85 28.12 13.73
CA VAL A 320 4.45 27.31 14.82
C VAL A 320 4.13 25.81 14.79
N PHE A 321 5.20 25.00 14.81
CA PHE A 321 5.26 23.58 14.43
C PHE A 321 5.71 22.71 15.62
N TRP A 322 5.01 21.60 15.89
CA TRP A 322 5.57 20.46 16.64
C TRP A 322 5.02 19.14 16.06
N PRO A 323 5.85 18.12 15.78
CA PRO A 323 5.38 16.85 15.21
C PRO A 323 4.73 15.94 16.27
N PRO A 324 3.73 15.10 15.91
CA PRO A 324 3.16 14.11 16.81
C PRO A 324 4.20 13.05 17.24
N SER A 325 4.25 12.82 18.55
CA SER A 325 5.30 12.10 19.29
C SER A 325 5.60 10.66 18.84
N ARG A 326 4.67 9.97 18.15
CA ARG A 326 4.86 8.57 17.70
C ARG A 326 5.69 8.44 16.41
N ALA A 327 5.62 9.41 15.50
CA ALA A 327 6.48 9.46 14.32
C ALA A 327 7.90 9.91 14.69
N PHE A 328 8.00 10.87 15.62
CA PHE A 328 9.25 11.31 16.23
C PHE A 328 9.97 10.16 16.96
N GLY A 329 9.25 9.35 17.74
CA GLY A 329 9.81 8.16 18.41
C GLY A 329 10.30 7.05 17.48
N ARG A 330 9.79 6.97 16.23
CA ARG A 330 10.31 6.05 15.20
C ARG A 330 11.54 6.64 14.49
N LEU A 331 11.52 7.93 14.17
CA LEU A 331 12.67 8.65 13.59
C LEU A 331 13.88 8.68 14.55
N VAL A 332 13.62 8.85 15.85
CA VAL A 332 14.64 8.76 16.92
C VAL A 332 15.15 7.33 17.09
N ARG A 333 14.29 6.30 17.05
CA ARG A 333 14.73 4.88 17.10
C ARG A 333 15.55 4.46 15.89
N VAL A 334 15.24 4.97 14.70
CA VAL A 334 16.03 4.75 13.47
C VAL A 334 17.37 5.49 13.57
N SER A 335 17.39 6.73 14.06
CA SER A 335 18.62 7.51 14.28
C SER A 335 19.54 6.88 15.34
N LEU A 336 18.97 6.31 16.41
CA LEU A 336 19.69 5.61 17.47
C LEU A 336 20.21 4.22 17.05
N ARG A 337 19.53 3.52 16.12
CA ARG A 337 20.06 2.28 15.51
C ARG A 337 21.23 2.55 14.57
N VAL A 338 21.26 3.70 13.89
CA VAL A 338 22.37 4.14 13.03
C VAL A 338 23.59 4.60 13.86
N ALA A 339 23.37 5.20 15.04
CA ALA A 339 24.43 5.71 15.91
C ALA A 339 25.06 4.67 16.88
N ARG A 340 24.44 3.48 17.02
CA ARG A 340 24.89 2.42 17.95
C ARG A 340 26.36 1.94 17.79
N PRO A 341 26.98 1.92 16.60
CA PRO A 341 28.40 1.55 16.47
C PRO A 341 29.38 2.57 17.07
N ALA A 342 28.94 3.80 17.38
CA ALA A 342 29.83 4.89 17.85
C ALA A 342 29.92 5.01 19.39
N LEU A 343 29.06 4.33 20.15
CA LEU A 343 29.03 4.40 21.61
C LEU A 343 30.29 3.87 22.36
N PRO A 344 31.10 2.93 21.85
CA PRO A 344 32.28 2.44 22.58
C PRO A 344 33.39 3.47 22.76
N LEU A 345 33.43 4.53 21.92
CA LEU A 345 34.47 5.57 21.97
C LEU A 345 34.31 6.59 23.11
N LEU A 346 33.12 6.66 23.72
CA LEU A 346 32.79 7.59 24.80
C LEU A 346 33.18 7.12 26.21
N ARG A 347 33.80 5.94 26.34
CA ARG A 347 34.19 5.35 27.64
C ARG A 347 35.63 5.64 28.09
N ARG A 348 36.35 6.58 27.45
CA ARG A 348 37.72 6.94 27.85
C ARG A 348 37.72 7.96 29.00
N PRO A 349 38.52 7.78 30.08
CA PRO A 349 38.39 8.56 31.32
C PRO A 349 38.70 10.07 31.25
N GLY A 350 39.19 10.59 30.11
CA GLY A 350 39.50 12.02 29.94
C GLY A 350 38.32 12.91 29.52
N VAL A 351 37.22 12.33 29.01
CA VAL A 351 36.15 13.09 28.34
C VAL A 351 35.12 13.66 29.34
N ILE A 352 34.95 13.03 30.50
CA ILE A 352 33.98 13.46 31.53
C ILE A 352 34.44 14.74 32.24
N ALA A 353 35.75 14.92 32.43
CA ALA A 353 36.32 16.13 33.05
C ALA A 353 36.21 17.36 32.12
N PHE A 354 36.34 17.16 30.80
CA PHE A 354 36.14 18.23 29.81
C PHE A 354 34.66 18.63 29.67
N ALA A 355 33.75 17.67 29.73
CA ALA A 355 32.30 17.90 29.62
C ALA A 355 31.70 18.74 30.77
N ARG A 356 32.31 18.71 31.97
CA ARG A 356 31.87 19.52 33.13
C ARG A 356 32.30 20.98 33.06
N LYS A 357 33.40 21.32 32.37
CA LYS A 357 33.92 22.69 32.27
C LYS A 357 33.45 23.48 31.05
N SER A 358 32.99 22.83 29.99
CA SER A 358 32.67 23.47 28.69
C SER A 358 31.18 23.71 28.42
N GLY A 359 30.28 23.52 29.40
CA GLY A 359 28.84 23.75 29.19
C GLY A 359 28.12 22.67 28.38
N LEU A 360 28.71 21.47 28.27
CA LEU A 360 28.15 20.34 27.51
C LEU A 360 26.77 19.86 28.06
N LEU A 361 26.43 20.17 29.31
CA LEU A 361 25.12 19.88 29.90
C LEU A 361 23.99 20.80 29.40
N ARG A 362 24.30 21.99 28.83
CA ARG A 362 23.32 22.78 28.08
C ARG A 362 23.11 22.23 26.65
N LEU A 363 24.03 21.41 26.16
CA LEU A 363 23.95 20.76 24.84
C LEU A 363 22.98 19.56 24.83
N LEU A 364 22.68 18.96 25.98
CA LEU A 364 21.72 17.85 26.12
C LEU A 364 20.27 18.31 26.29
N ASN A 365 20.02 19.57 26.67
CA ASN A 365 18.67 20.14 26.76
C ASN A 365 18.25 20.97 25.54
N ALA A 366 19.16 21.16 24.57
CA ALA A 366 18.92 21.90 23.33
C ALA A 366 19.21 21.03 22.08
N THR A 367 19.09 19.71 22.20
CA THR A 367 19.83 18.73 21.40
C THR A 367 19.74 18.91 19.89
N GLY A 368 20.80 19.54 19.37
CA GLY A 368 21.29 19.42 18.01
C GLY A 368 21.69 17.99 17.60
N VAL A 369 21.05 16.95 18.11
CA VAL A 369 21.10 15.59 17.55
C VAL A 369 20.42 15.58 16.19
N MET A 370 19.33 16.34 16.01
CA MET A 370 18.76 16.58 14.68
C MET A 370 19.70 17.41 13.79
N ARG A 371 20.44 18.40 14.34
CA ARG A 371 21.43 19.19 13.58
C ARG A 371 22.70 18.40 13.24
N ALA A 372 23.11 17.46 14.08
CA ALA A 372 24.25 16.58 13.87
C ALA A 372 23.89 15.39 12.98
N VAL A 373 22.69 14.81 13.08
CA VAL A 373 22.20 13.78 12.14
C VAL A 373 21.92 14.42 10.78
N TYR A 374 21.27 15.59 10.74
CA TYR A 374 21.10 16.36 9.51
C TYR A 374 22.45 16.84 8.97
N GLY A 375 23.38 17.26 9.83
CA GLY A 375 24.74 17.67 9.46
C GLY A 375 25.61 16.50 8.97
N THR A 376 25.49 15.32 9.55
CA THR A 376 26.24 14.11 9.16
C THR A 376 25.64 13.50 7.89
N VAL A 377 24.31 13.42 7.77
CA VAL A 377 23.61 13.05 6.52
C VAL A 377 23.93 14.06 5.42
N LYS A 378 23.93 15.36 5.71
CA LYS A 378 24.29 16.43 4.76
C LYS A 378 25.78 16.41 4.41
N SER A 379 26.68 15.99 5.31
CA SER A 379 28.12 15.81 5.06
C SER A 379 28.45 14.55 4.26
N HIS A 380 27.77 13.43 4.52
CA HIS A 380 27.99 12.15 3.82
C HIS A 380 27.28 12.11 2.45
N VAL A 381 26.18 12.84 2.29
CA VAL A 381 25.62 13.14 0.96
C VAL A 381 26.57 14.08 0.19
N LYS A 382 27.36 14.91 0.89
CA LYS A 382 28.44 15.73 0.31
C LYS A 382 29.67 14.89 -0.08
N GLU A 383 30.00 13.84 0.65
CA GLU A 383 31.15 12.95 0.38
C GLU A 383 30.84 11.80 -0.60
N ALA A 384 29.57 11.39 -0.77
CA ALA A 384 29.18 10.21 -1.57
C ALA A 384 28.76 10.48 -3.04
N GLY A 385 28.86 11.72 -3.55
CA GLY A 385 28.84 12.04 -4.98
C GLY A 385 27.61 11.63 -5.84
N ALA A 386 26.52 11.14 -5.26
CA ALA A 386 25.37 10.64 -6.03
C ALA A 386 24.24 11.68 -6.13
N PHE A 387 24.18 12.31 -7.30
CA PHE A 387 23.15 13.23 -7.82
C PHE A 387 22.97 14.57 -7.08
N SER A 388 23.74 15.56 -7.53
CA SER A 388 23.24 16.92 -7.74
C SER A 388 24.16 17.60 -8.74
N PRO A 389 23.72 18.30 -9.81
CA PRO A 389 24.52 19.38 -10.31
C PRO A 389 24.01 20.65 -9.60
N ARG A 390 24.72 21.23 -8.64
CA ARG A 390 26.08 20.97 -8.15
C ARG A 390 26.30 21.97 -6.95
N PRO A 391 27.51 22.23 -6.42
CA PRO A 391 27.73 22.49 -5.00
C PRO A 391 27.59 23.97 -4.62
N ALA A 392 27.29 24.27 -3.36
CA ALA A 392 28.00 25.39 -2.75
C ALA A 392 29.43 24.90 -2.55
N ALA A 393 30.37 25.45 -3.31
CA ALA A 393 31.79 25.16 -3.16
C ALA A 393 32.21 25.25 -1.68
N PRO A 394 33.19 24.47 -1.22
CA PRO A 394 33.91 24.82 -0.02
C PRO A 394 34.47 26.23 -0.23
N MET A 395 34.16 27.18 0.65
CA MET A 395 34.92 28.44 0.73
C MET A 395 36.34 28.09 1.18
N GLY A 396 37.17 27.73 0.21
CA GLY A 396 38.55 27.32 0.39
C GLY A 396 39.41 27.68 -0.83
N GLU A 397 38.95 27.40 -2.06
CA GLU A 397 39.54 27.90 -3.32
C GLU A 397 38.55 27.57 -4.48
N LEU A 398 38.14 28.57 -5.27
CA LEU A 398 37.34 28.35 -6.48
C LEU A 398 38.19 27.61 -7.54
N PRO A 399 37.63 26.71 -8.38
CA PRO A 399 38.39 26.09 -9.47
C PRO A 399 39.06 27.16 -10.35
N ALA A 400 40.33 26.95 -10.72
CA ALA A 400 41.12 27.93 -11.49
C ALA A 400 40.38 28.45 -12.74
N ALA A 401 39.63 27.58 -13.43
CA ALA A 401 38.82 27.98 -14.60
C ALA A 401 37.66 28.95 -14.26
N ILE A 402 37.04 28.84 -13.08
CA ILE A 402 36.03 29.82 -12.63
C ILE A 402 36.69 31.12 -12.22
N VAL A 403 37.83 31.04 -11.51
CA VAL A 403 38.61 32.24 -11.10
C VAL A 403 39.12 32.99 -12.32
N GLU A 404 39.62 32.29 -13.33
CA GLU A 404 40.12 32.86 -14.57
C GLU A 404 38.98 33.51 -15.37
N LEU A 405 37.83 32.83 -15.52
CA LEU A 405 36.67 33.42 -16.21
C LEU A 405 36.04 34.59 -15.43
N GLU A 406 35.95 34.51 -14.10
CA GLU A 406 35.51 35.63 -13.25
C GLU A 406 36.51 36.80 -13.36
N ALA A 407 37.81 36.54 -13.42
CA ALA A 407 38.84 37.56 -13.59
C ALA A 407 38.79 38.21 -14.98
N VAL A 408 38.56 37.45 -16.04
CA VAL A 408 38.34 37.97 -17.40
C VAL A 408 37.10 38.88 -17.42
N VAL A 409 35.97 38.39 -16.89
CA VAL A 409 34.72 39.16 -16.83
C VAL A 409 34.81 40.38 -15.90
N ALA A 410 35.66 40.35 -14.87
CA ALA A 410 35.85 41.47 -13.94
C ALA A 410 36.91 42.50 -14.38
N SER A 411 37.88 42.10 -15.21
CA SER A 411 38.96 42.98 -15.69
C SER A 411 38.62 43.72 -16.97
N GLU A 412 37.71 43.19 -17.79
CA GLU A 412 37.18 43.86 -18.97
C GLU A 412 36.01 44.78 -18.58
N PRO A 413 36.02 46.07 -19.01
CA PRO A 413 34.94 47.01 -18.67
C PRO A 413 33.61 46.66 -19.35
N ASP A 414 33.63 45.94 -20.48
CA ASP A 414 32.46 45.42 -21.17
C ASP A 414 32.74 44.03 -21.79
N PRO A 415 32.73 42.95 -20.98
CA PRO A 415 33.07 41.60 -21.44
C PRO A 415 32.08 41.10 -22.48
N ALA A 416 32.56 40.43 -23.52
CA ALA A 416 31.71 39.90 -24.58
C ALA A 416 30.61 38.95 -24.02
N PRO A 417 29.38 38.93 -24.60
CA PRO A 417 28.29 38.07 -24.12
C PRO A 417 28.64 36.59 -24.00
N GLU A 418 29.53 36.09 -24.85
CA GLU A 418 30.03 34.71 -24.85
C GLU A 418 30.78 34.38 -23.55
N ALA A 419 31.46 35.34 -22.93
CA ALA A 419 32.12 35.16 -21.64
C ALA A 419 31.10 34.87 -20.53
N TRP A 420 29.97 35.59 -20.54
CA TRP A 420 28.86 35.40 -19.60
C TRP A 420 28.14 34.05 -19.81
N LEU A 421 27.94 33.64 -21.07
CA LEU A 421 27.34 32.33 -21.40
C LEU A 421 28.28 31.16 -21.04
N ARG A 422 29.58 31.31 -21.26
CA ARG A 422 30.59 30.34 -20.80
C ARG A 422 30.59 30.25 -19.28
N LEU A 423 30.49 31.39 -18.59
CA LEU A 423 30.42 31.44 -17.14
C LEU A 423 29.12 30.78 -16.60
N ASP A 424 27.97 31.03 -17.22
CA ASP A 424 26.71 30.30 -16.95
C ASP A 424 26.91 28.79 -17.09
N LYS A 425 27.42 28.35 -18.24
CA LYS A 425 27.64 26.93 -18.53
C LYS A 425 28.57 26.31 -17.49
N VAL A 426 29.69 26.96 -17.17
CA VAL A 426 30.63 26.47 -16.16
C VAL A 426 29.97 26.46 -14.78
N TYR A 427 29.19 27.46 -14.38
CA TYR A 427 28.46 27.42 -13.11
C TYR A 427 27.30 26.44 -13.09
N GLN A 428 26.62 26.13 -14.20
CA GLN A 428 25.53 25.16 -14.29
C GLN A 428 26.06 23.75 -14.33
N ASP A 429 27.13 23.56 -15.10
CA ASP A 429 27.98 22.40 -14.99
C ASP A 429 28.27 22.31 -13.52
N PHE A 430 29.07 23.22 -12.92
CA PHE A 430 29.36 23.29 -11.49
C PHE A 430 28.16 23.66 -10.65
N GLY A 431 26.93 23.44 -11.13
CA GLY A 431 25.59 23.64 -10.56
C GLY A 431 25.48 24.49 -9.31
N LEU A 432 26.25 25.56 -9.35
CA LEU A 432 26.15 26.79 -8.62
C LEU A 432 25.03 27.59 -9.31
N LEU A 433 23.81 27.05 -9.34
CA LEU A 433 22.69 27.64 -10.10
C LEU A 433 22.36 29.06 -9.63
N HIS A 434 22.68 29.40 -8.38
CA HIS A 434 22.57 30.76 -7.87
C HIS A 434 23.64 31.70 -8.44
N SER A 435 24.88 31.24 -8.56
CA SER A 435 25.96 32.00 -9.19
C SER A 435 25.75 32.12 -10.70
N ALA A 436 25.23 31.07 -11.35
CA ALA A 436 24.80 31.11 -12.76
C ALA A 436 23.72 32.18 -12.98
N GLU A 437 22.68 32.23 -12.13
CA GLU A 437 21.61 33.22 -12.22
C GLU A 437 22.15 34.63 -12.00
N SER A 438 23.02 34.80 -11.00
CA SER A 438 23.68 36.07 -10.72
C SER A 438 24.55 36.53 -11.89
N ALA A 439 25.32 35.62 -12.51
CA ALA A 439 26.16 35.93 -13.65
C ALA A 439 25.34 36.32 -14.88
N LEU A 440 24.32 35.53 -15.26
CA LEU A 440 23.42 35.88 -16.36
C LEU A 440 22.70 37.21 -16.11
N THR A 441 22.29 37.49 -14.86
CA THR A 441 21.66 38.76 -14.48
C THR A 441 22.63 39.94 -14.61
N ARG A 442 23.92 39.77 -14.27
CA ARG A 442 24.95 40.80 -14.46
C ARG A 442 25.25 41.02 -15.94
N GLY A 443 25.46 39.94 -16.70
CA GLY A 443 25.66 40.01 -18.14
C GLY A 443 24.50 40.71 -18.84
N LEU A 444 23.25 40.44 -18.44
CA LEU A 444 22.07 41.13 -18.97
C LEU A 444 21.98 42.61 -18.58
N LYS A 445 22.52 43.02 -17.44
CA LYS A 445 22.56 44.45 -17.09
C LYS A 445 23.52 45.23 -17.99
N GLN A 446 24.62 44.60 -18.43
CA GLN A 446 25.59 45.20 -19.34
C GLN A 446 25.13 45.08 -20.80
N HIS A 447 24.65 43.90 -21.19
CA HIS A 447 24.20 43.56 -22.53
C HIS A 447 22.68 43.40 -22.59
N ALA A 448 21.94 44.46 -22.24
CA ALA A 448 20.48 44.40 -22.10
C ALA A 448 19.76 43.90 -23.36
N GLY A 449 20.31 44.14 -24.55
CA GLY A 449 19.75 43.68 -25.83
C GLY A 449 20.13 42.26 -26.24
N ASN A 450 20.99 41.55 -25.49
CA ASN A 450 21.48 40.24 -25.93
C ASN A 450 20.42 39.14 -25.74
N ALA A 451 20.05 38.50 -26.84
CA ALA A 451 18.95 37.56 -26.88
C ALA A 451 19.23 36.25 -26.16
N GLU A 452 20.43 35.71 -26.35
CA GLU A 452 20.84 34.41 -25.85
C GLU A 452 20.96 34.42 -24.33
N LEU A 453 21.50 35.50 -23.75
CA LEU A 453 21.57 35.68 -22.30
C LEU A 453 20.18 35.72 -21.64
N ARG A 454 19.18 36.35 -22.30
CA ARG A 454 17.80 36.40 -21.79
C ARG A 454 17.14 35.03 -21.79
N VAL A 455 17.28 34.29 -22.88
CA VAL A 455 16.73 32.94 -23.04
C VAL A 455 17.29 31.99 -21.97
N ARG A 456 18.61 32.02 -21.76
CA ARG A 456 19.29 31.19 -20.75
C ARG A 456 18.86 31.52 -19.31
N LEU A 457 18.59 32.79 -19.01
CA LEU A 457 18.07 33.19 -17.70
C LEU A 457 16.67 32.60 -17.45
N ILE A 458 15.79 32.62 -18.46
CA ILE A 458 14.43 32.06 -18.34
C ILE A 458 14.49 30.54 -18.08
N GLU A 459 15.35 29.81 -18.79
CA GLU A 459 15.58 28.38 -18.55
C GLU A 459 16.06 28.09 -17.12
N LEU A 460 16.97 28.92 -16.61
CA LEU A 460 17.54 28.74 -15.28
C LEU A 460 16.53 29.04 -14.17
N LEU A 461 15.75 30.12 -14.30
CA LEU A 461 14.65 30.44 -13.39
C LEU A 461 13.59 29.31 -13.39
N ALA A 462 13.34 28.72 -14.57
CA ALA A 462 12.47 27.55 -14.70
C ALA A 462 13.04 26.34 -13.94
N LEU A 463 14.32 26.00 -14.10
CA LEU A 463 14.96 24.92 -13.34
C LEU A 463 14.89 25.14 -11.82
N ARG A 464 14.96 26.40 -11.37
CA ARG A 464 14.90 26.81 -9.95
C ARG A 464 13.49 27.00 -9.41
N ARG A 465 12.47 26.84 -10.23
CA ARG A 465 11.05 26.98 -9.86
C ARG A 465 10.62 28.40 -9.44
N LYS A 466 11.25 29.44 -10.01
CA LYS A 466 10.94 30.86 -9.76
C LYS A 466 9.99 31.41 -10.83
N TRP A 467 8.78 30.87 -10.85
CA TRP A 467 8.00 30.90 -12.06
C TRP A 467 7.26 32.22 -12.37
N ALA A 468 6.89 32.98 -11.34
CA ALA A 468 6.35 34.32 -11.53
C ALA A 468 7.39 35.23 -12.23
N GLU A 469 8.66 35.12 -11.83
CA GLU A 469 9.78 35.82 -12.47
C GLU A 469 9.98 35.37 -13.93
N CYS A 470 9.75 34.08 -14.26
CA CYS A 470 9.77 33.60 -15.65
C CYS A 470 8.69 34.28 -16.51
N VAL A 471 7.48 34.45 -15.98
CA VAL A 471 6.35 35.07 -16.71
C VAL A 471 6.62 36.55 -16.95
N GLU A 472 7.14 37.27 -15.96
CA GLU A 472 7.50 38.69 -16.07
C GLU A 472 8.66 38.91 -17.05
N ALA A 473 9.74 38.12 -16.94
CA ALA A 473 10.89 38.20 -17.83
C ALA A 473 10.52 37.94 -19.30
N TRP A 474 9.50 37.11 -19.52
CA TRP A 474 8.95 36.84 -20.84
C TRP A 474 8.10 37.99 -21.37
N ALA A 475 7.21 38.54 -20.55
CA ALA A 475 6.39 39.69 -20.95
C ALA A 475 7.26 40.89 -21.36
N ALA A 476 8.50 40.97 -20.86
CA ALA A 476 9.49 41.98 -21.20
C ALA A 476 10.38 41.63 -22.43
N GLY A 477 10.12 40.54 -23.14
CA GLY A 477 10.97 39.96 -24.20
C GLY A 477 10.85 40.57 -25.60
N ASP A 478 10.60 41.87 -25.73
CA ASP A 478 10.56 42.54 -27.04
C ASP A 478 11.98 42.62 -27.66
N GLY A 479 12.13 42.18 -28.91
CA GLY A 479 13.39 42.26 -29.68
C GLY A 479 14.20 40.97 -29.85
N LEU A 480 13.73 39.83 -29.35
CA LEU A 480 14.36 38.51 -29.55
C LEU A 480 13.96 37.88 -30.89
N PRO A 481 14.84 37.11 -31.57
CA PRO A 481 14.45 36.34 -32.74
C PRO A 481 13.31 35.37 -32.40
N GLU A 482 12.28 35.37 -33.24
CA GLU A 482 11.04 34.65 -32.99
C GLU A 482 11.25 33.14 -32.82
N GLN A 483 12.24 32.57 -33.53
CA GLN A 483 12.58 31.16 -33.47
C GLN A 483 13.17 30.73 -32.11
N ASP A 484 14.00 31.57 -31.49
CA ASP A 484 14.68 31.27 -30.22
C ASP A 484 13.70 31.32 -29.04
N LEU A 485 12.78 32.28 -29.06
CA LEU A 485 11.66 32.35 -28.10
C LEU A 485 10.74 31.12 -28.21
N ARG A 486 10.50 30.64 -29.43
CA ARG A 486 9.67 29.46 -29.73
C ARG A 486 10.31 28.14 -29.28
N GLU A 487 11.62 27.98 -29.41
CA GLU A 487 12.31 26.72 -29.06
C GLU A 487 12.38 26.43 -27.55
N VAL A 488 12.50 27.48 -26.74
CA VAL A 488 12.75 27.32 -25.29
C VAL A 488 11.48 27.33 -24.45
N THR A 489 10.50 28.17 -24.75
CA THR A 489 9.88 28.87 -23.61
C THR A 489 8.49 28.35 -23.15
N TYR A 490 7.58 27.86 -24.01
CA TYR A 490 6.18 27.63 -23.56
C TYR A 490 5.79 26.19 -23.21
N ALA A 491 5.92 25.24 -24.13
CA ALA A 491 5.46 23.87 -23.91
C ALA A 491 6.28 23.15 -22.81
N ARG A 492 7.56 23.48 -22.68
CA ARG A 492 8.46 22.91 -21.65
C ARG A 492 8.17 23.48 -20.26
N VAL A 493 7.84 24.76 -20.15
CA VAL A 493 7.44 25.40 -18.89
C VAL A 493 6.02 24.95 -18.49
N ALA A 494 5.05 24.96 -19.41
CA ALA A 494 3.69 24.48 -19.16
C ALA A 494 3.65 22.98 -18.80
N ARG A 495 4.45 22.12 -19.44
CA ARG A 495 4.62 20.71 -19.02
C ARG A 495 5.27 20.59 -17.65
N SER A 496 6.21 21.46 -17.31
CA SER A 496 6.85 21.46 -16.00
C SER A 496 5.85 21.82 -14.91
N TYR A 497 4.96 22.79 -15.17
CA TYR A 497 3.82 23.13 -14.33
C TYR A 497 2.79 21.99 -14.18
N ARG A 498 2.42 21.32 -15.27
CA ARG A 498 1.54 20.14 -15.25
C ARG A 498 2.11 18.97 -14.44
N ASN A 499 3.43 18.91 -14.28
CA ASN A 499 4.13 17.89 -13.49
C ASN A 499 4.27 18.24 -12.00
N ILE A 500 3.95 19.47 -11.60
CA ILE A 500 3.90 19.93 -10.20
C ILE A 500 2.47 20.23 -9.71
N ASP A 501 1.47 19.85 -10.51
CA ASP A 501 0.02 19.94 -10.24
C ASP A 501 -0.53 21.38 -10.06
N ASP A 502 0.09 22.40 -10.66
CA ASP A 502 -0.43 23.80 -10.70
C ASP A 502 -1.00 24.14 -12.09
N PHE A 503 -2.17 23.56 -12.39
CA PHE A 503 -2.85 23.65 -13.68
C PHE A 503 -3.37 25.06 -14.06
N PRO A 504 -3.89 25.89 -13.13
CA PRO A 504 -4.30 27.25 -13.44
C PRO A 504 -3.15 28.10 -13.98
N THR A 505 -1.97 28.01 -13.34
CA THR A 505 -0.80 28.75 -13.80
C THR A 505 -0.24 28.18 -15.11
N ALA A 506 -0.30 26.85 -15.30
CA ALA A 506 0.04 26.20 -16.57
C ALA A 506 -0.83 26.70 -17.75
N LEU A 507 -2.12 26.91 -17.49
CA LEU A 507 -3.08 27.40 -18.48
C LEU A 507 -2.83 28.89 -18.79
N ALA A 508 -2.67 29.74 -17.78
CA ALA A 508 -2.39 31.18 -17.97
C ALA A 508 -1.11 31.40 -18.80
N VAL A 509 -0.10 30.58 -18.52
CA VAL A 509 1.13 30.46 -19.30
C VAL A 509 0.76 30.08 -20.75
N ALA A 510 0.15 28.90 -21.01
CA ALA A 510 -0.20 28.48 -22.37
C ALA A 510 -1.06 29.49 -23.17
N GLU A 511 -2.01 30.17 -22.51
CA GLU A 511 -2.89 31.18 -23.12
C GLU A 511 -2.16 32.48 -23.51
N ALA A 512 -1.20 32.93 -22.71
CA ALA A 512 -0.37 34.07 -23.05
C ALA A 512 0.52 33.76 -24.27
N GLY A 513 1.02 32.53 -24.37
CA GLY A 513 1.77 32.06 -25.55
C GLY A 513 0.94 31.99 -26.81
N ASN A 514 -0.25 31.41 -26.72
CA ASN A 514 -1.16 31.28 -27.85
C ASN A 514 -1.61 32.65 -28.38
N ARG A 515 -1.75 33.67 -27.51
CA ARG A 515 -2.07 35.04 -27.93
C ARG A 515 -0.93 35.70 -28.72
N ARG A 516 0.32 35.34 -28.44
CA ARG A 516 1.50 35.92 -29.11
C ARG A 516 1.88 35.17 -30.39
N TRP A 517 1.68 33.84 -30.42
CA TRP A 517 1.97 32.97 -31.58
C TRP A 517 0.75 32.09 -31.91
N PRO A 518 -0.31 32.67 -32.48
CA PRO A 518 -1.57 31.98 -32.74
C PRO A 518 -1.45 30.83 -33.76
N ASP A 519 -0.38 30.83 -34.56
CA ASP A 519 -0.19 29.87 -35.65
C ASP A 519 0.61 28.62 -35.26
N ASP A 520 1.08 28.49 -34.01
CA ASP A 520 1.81 27.29 -33.57
C ASP A 520 0.83 26.20 -33.05
N PRO A 521 0.63 25.09 -33.79
CA PRO A 521 -0.35 24.06 -33.43
C PRO A 521 0.00 23.36 -32.11
N ARG A 522 1.27 23.35 -31.69
CA ARG A 522 1.70 22.74 -30.43
C ARG A 522 1.18 23.52 -29.22
N LEU A 523 0.99 24.83 -29.35
CA LEU A 523 0.45 25.69 -28.29
C LEU A 523 -1.06 25.50 -28.14
N TRP A 524 -1.77 25.33 -29.26
CA TRP A 524 -3.18 24.94 -29.25
C TRP A 524 -3.38 23.59 -28.59
N ASP A 525 -2.54 22.59 -28.91
CA ASP A 525 -2.57 21.28 -28.26
C ASP A 525 -2.28 21.37 -26.77
N GLU A 526 -1.26 22.11 -26.34
CA GLU A 526 -0.94 22.24 -24.91
C GLU A 526 -2.00 23.07 -24.17
N MET A 527 -2.60 24.09 -24.79
CA MET A 527 -3.73 24.84 -24.24
C MET A 527 -4.98 23.96 -24.14
N TYR A 528 -5.28 23.15 -25.17
CA TYR A 528 -6.37 22.17 -25.16
C TYR A 528 -6.16 21.13 -24.05
N MET A 529 -4.95 20.58 -23.91
CA MET A 529 -4.64 19.60 -22.88
C MET A 529 -4.67 20.20 -21.47
N ASN A 530 -4.24 21.45 -21.28
CA ASN A 530 -4.35 22.14 -19.99
C ASN A 530 -5.80 22.53 -19.67
N ARG A 531 -6.58 23.01 -20.64
CA ARG A 531 -8.03 23.28 -20.48
C ARG A 531 -8.79 21.99 -20.21
N ALA A 532 -8.53 20.90 -20.92
CA ALA A 532 -9.12 19.60 -20.69
C ALA A 532 -8.75 19.05 -19.30
N ALA A 533 -7.50 19.19 -18.86
CA ALA A 533 -7.08 18.81 -17.51
C ALA A 533 -7.75 19.67 -16.43
N LEU A 534 -7.93 20.98 -16.66
CA LEU A 534 -8.64 21.89 -15.77
C LEU A 534 -10.16 21.59 -15.76
N VAL A 535 -10.75 21.25 -16.90
CA VAL A 535 -12.16 20.86 -17.07
C VAL A 535 -12.42 19.50 -16.43
N ASP A 536 -11.52 18.52 -16.55
CA ASP A 536 -11.60 17.25 -15.82
C ASP A 536 -11.42 17.49 -14.32
N TRP A 537 -10.53 18.41 -13.90
CA TRP A 537 -10.41 18.80 -12.48
C TRP A 537 -11.63 19.55 -11.95
N GLN A 538 -12.27 20.40 -12.76
CA GLN A 538 -13.52 21.10 -12.45
C GLN A 538 -14.75 20.20 -12.59
N ARG A 539 -14.64 19.06 -13.28
CA ARG A 539 -15.62 17.96 -13.24
C ARG A 539 -15.44 17.08 -12.01
N VAL A 540 -14.22 17.01 -11.46
CA VAL A 540 -13.91 16.41 -10.15
C VAL A 540 -14.29 17.36 -8.99
N LEU A 541 -14.20 18.67 -9.20
CA LEU A 541 -14.69 19.72 -8.30
C LEU A 541 -15.86 20.45 -8.95
N VAL A 542 -17.05 19.86 -8.90
CA VAL A 542 -18.27 20.65 -9.07
C VAL A 542 -18.25 21.74 -7.99
N PRO A 543 -18.52 23.03 -8.32
CA PRO A 543 -18.72 24.05 -7.30
C PRO A 543 -19.77 23.54 -6.31
N ALA A 544 -19.68 23.94 -5.03
CA ALA A 544 -20.78 23.75 -4.12
C ALA A 544 -22.03 24.36 -4.77
N ALA A 545 -22.91 23.52 -5.34
CA ALA A 545 -24.22 23.94 -5.77
C ALA A 545 -24.95 24.31 -4.48
N SER A 546 -25.28 25.58 -4.36
CA SER A 546 -26.29 26.06 -3.43
C SER A 546 -27.48 25.11 -3.49
N ALA A 547 -27.78 24.43 -2.38
CA ALA A 547 -28.97 23.61 -2.27
C ALA A 547 -30.19 24.47 -2.62
N GLU A 548 -30.92 24.13 -3.68
CA GLU A 548 -32.28 24.64 -3.83
C GLU A 548 -33.23 23.85 -2.92
N PRO A 549 -34.25 24.49 -2.34
CA PRO A 549 -35.09 23.88 -1.29
C PRO A 549 -36.07 22.81 -1.78
N ASP A 550 -36.20 22.57 -3.08
CA ASP A 550 -37.29 21.76 -3.64
C ASP A 550 -36.81 20.49 -4.34
N GLY A 551 -36.64 19.41 -3.57
CA GLY A 551 -36.78 18.02 -4.02
C GLY A 551 -35.79 17.46 -5.05
N ALA A 552 -34.89 18.26 -5.63
CA ALA A 552 -33.91 17.81 -6.60
C ALA A 552 -32.71 17.13 -5.91
N ALA A 553 -32.30 15.95 -6.41
CA ALA A 553 -31.11 15.27 -5.91
C ALA A 553 -29.85 16.09 -6.24
N GLY A 554 -29.06 16.44 -5.23
CA GLY A 554 -27.75 17.06 -5.44
C GLY A 554 -26.80 16.05 -6.10
N VAL A 555 -25.95 16.50 -7.03
CA VAL A 555 -24.92 15.64 -7.65
C VAL A 555 -23.70 15.60 -6.73
N VAL A 556 -23.24 14.40 -6.34
CA VAL A 556 -22.12 14.24 -5.41
C VAL A 556 -21.10 13.22 -5.93
N THR A 557 -19.86 13.69 -6.10
CA THR A 557 -18.69 12.87 -6.48
C THR A 557 -17.76 12.58 -5.29
N ASP A 558 -17.96 13.26 -4.15
CA ASP A 558 -17.04 13.29 -3.01
C ASP A 558 -17.77 13.15 -1.66
N LEU A 559 -18.68 12.18 -1.52
CA LEU A 559 -18.99 11.69 -0.17
C LEU A 559 -17.70 11.06 0.35
N GLY A 560 -17.24 11.43 1.55
CA GLY A 560 -15.91 11.05 2.05
C GLY A 560 -15.54 9.58 1.78
N PHE A 561 -16.47 8.64 1.93
CA PHE A 561 -16.26 7.22 1.62
C PHE A 561 -16.17 6.88 0.12
N LEU A 562 -16.91 7.58 -0.76
CA LEU A 562 -16.81 7.46 -2.23
C LEU A 562 -15.44 7.94 -2.74
N ALA A 563 -14.85 8.94 -2.07
CA ALA A 563 -13.49 9.41 -2.36
C ALA A 563 -12.39 8.60 -1.65
N GLY A 564 -12.72 7.45 -1.05
CA GLY A 564 -11.76 6.56 -0.38
C GLY A 564 -11.22 7.12 0.94
N ARG A 565 -11.91 8.06 1.58
CA ARG A 565 -11.62 8.56 2.93
C ARG A 565 -12.36 7.71 3.95
N ASP A 566 -11.80 7.60 5.15
CA ASP A 566 -12.41 6.89 6.28
C ASP A 566 -13.29 7.87 7.07
N ALA A 567 -14.29 8.47 6.39
CA ALA A 567 -15.19 9.45 6.99
C ALA A 567 -16.65 8.94 6.96
N PRO A 568 -17.35 8.89 8.10
CA PRO A 568 -18.75 8.51 8.15
C PRO A 568 -19.65 9.58 7.52
N LEU A 569 -20.84 9.17 7.10
CA LEU A 569 -21.97 10.06 6.85
C LEU A 569 -22.49 10.57 8.19
N THR A 570 -22.56 11.89 8.36
CA THR A 570 -23.04 12.54 9.58
C THR A 570 -24.27 13.39 9.31
N GLY A 571 -25.04 13.65 10.36
CA GLY A 571 -26.19 14.54 10.29
C GLY A 571 -26.89 14.65 11.64
N ARG A 572 -28.01 15.39 11.65
CA ARG A 572 -28.77 15.68 12.87
C ARG A 572 -30.27 15.41 12.67
N VAL A 573 -30.93 15.05 13.75
CA VAL A 573 -32.37 14.78 13.86
C VAL A 573 -32.93 15.62 15.01
N PRO A 574 -34.12 16.24 14.90
CA PRO A 574 -34.72 16.93 16.04
C PRO A 574 -34.92 15.98 17.22
N ALA A 575 -34.51 16.41 18.42
CA ALA A 575 -34.68 15.63 19.65
C ALA A 575 -36.16 15.51 20.00
N ARG A 576 -36.58 14.31 20.40
CA ARG A 576 -37.91 14.04 20.96
C ARG A 576 -37.79 13.57 22.41
N ALA A 577 -38.87 13.76 23.17
CA ALA A 577 -38.91 13.54 24.61
C ALA A 577 -38.62 12.09 25.07
N SER A 578 -38.69 11.09 24.18
CA SER A 578 -38.27 9.71 24.49
C SER A 578 -38.02 8.89 23.22
N GLY A 579 -36.86 8.21 23.15
CA GLY A 579 -36.60 7.13 22.19
C GLY A 579 -35.32 7.28 21.36
N ALA A 580 -34.73 6.13 21.03
CA ALA A 580 -33.68 6.04 20.02
C ALA A 580 -34.28 6.35 18.65
N MET A 581 -33.71 7.30 17.91
CA MET A 581 -34.20 7.71 16.59
C MET A 581 -33.47 6.88 15.51
N PRO A 582 -34.10 5.87 14.90
CA PRO A 582 -33.44 5.06 13.87
C PRO A 582 -33.19 5.91 12.62
N VAL A 583 -31.95 5.92 12.18
CA VAL A 583 -31.48 6.60 10.98
C VAL A 583 -31.09 5.55 9.96
N THR A 584 -31.84 5.48 8.87
CA THR A 584 -31.67 4.50 7.80
C THR A 584 -30.98 5.14 6.61
N LEU A 585 -29.87 4.55 6.18
CA LEU A 585 -29.26 4.80 4.89
C LEU A 585 -30.04 4.05 3.82
N GLU A 586 -30.42 4.76 2.76
CA GLU A 586 -31.12 4.22 1.61
C GLU A 586 -30.29 4.42 0.34
N VAL A 587 -30.33 3.42 -0.54
CA VAL A 587 -29.78 3.51 -1.89
C VAL A 587 -30.86 3.13 -2.88
N ASN A 588 -31.08 3.97 -3.89
CA ASN A 588 -32.13 3.79 -4.90
C ASN A 588 -33.52 3.55 -4.28
N GLY A 589 -33.77 4.13 -3.10
CA GLY A 589 -35.02 3.99 -2.35
C GLY A 589 -35.17 2.70 -1.53
N SER A 590 -34.17 1.81 -1.49
CA SER A 590 -34.18 0.64 -0.60
C SER A 590 -33.29 0.87 0.62
N ALA A 591 -33.76 0.44 1.79
CA ALA A 591 -33.00 0.51 3.04
C ALA A 591 -31.78 -0.43 2.99
N LEU A 592 -30.61 0.12 3.34
CA LEU A 592 -29.32 -0.57 3.22
C LEU A 592 -28.65 -0.81 4.59
N ALA A 593 -28.67 0.19 5.45
CA ALA A 593 -28.06 0.13 6.78
C ALA A 593 -28.79 1.06 7.74
N THR A 594 -28.83 0.70 9.02
CA THR A 594 -29.46 1.53 10.06
C THR A 594 -28.46 1.80 11.18
N THR A 595 -28.43 3.05 11.63
CA THR A 595 -27.79 3.50 12.87
C THR A 595 -28.83 4.21 13.72
N TYR A 596 -28.50 4.66 14.92
CA TYR A 596 -29.37 5.51 15.72
C TYR A 596 -28.76 6.88 15.92
N ALA A 597 -29.60 7.92 15.99
CA ALA A 597 -29.19 9.25 16.41
C ALA A 597 -29.30 9.38 17.93
N ALA A 598 -28.30 10.01 18.55
CA ALA A 598 -28.30 10.28 19.98
C ALA A 598 -27.62 11.62 20.30
N GLY A 599 -27.93 12.20 21.46
CA GLY A 599 -27.44 13.51 21.88
C GLY A 599 -27.59 13.73 23.38
N SER A 600 -26.95 14.79 23.88
CA SER A 600 -27.08 15.20 25.28
C SER A 600 -28.18 16.26 25.45
N ALA A 601 -28.74 16.42 26.64
CA ALA A 601 -29.72 17.48 26.93
C ALA A 601 -29.18 18.91 26.65
N ALA A 602 -27.86 19.07 26.48
CA ALA A 602 -27.21 20.33 26.14
C ALA A 602 -27.28 20.71 24.64
N ASP A 603 -27.63 19.78 23.73
CA ASP A 603 -27.57 19.99 22.28
C ASP A 603 -28.84 20.66 21.69
N HIS A 604 -29.36 21.70 22.34
CA HIS A 604 -30.41 22.60 21.81
C HIS A 604 -31.60 21.91 21.09
N GLY A 605 -31.99 20.71 21.54
CA GLY A 605 -33.09 19.97 20.93
C GLY A 605 -32.75 19.20 19.66
N TRP A 606 -31.50 18.75 19.47
CA TRP A 606 -31.08 17.89 18.34
C TRP A 606 -30.26 16.68 18.79
N PHE A 607 -30.42 15.55 18.08
CA PHE A 607 -29.60 14.34 18.18
C PHE A 607 -28.71 14.20 16.94
N SER A 608 -27.52 13.63 17.08
CA SER A 608 -26.56 13.45 15.99
C SER A 608 -26.40 11.97 15.62
N PHE A 609 -26.12 11.69 14.35
CA PHE A 609 -25.78 10.34 13.88
C PHE A 609 -24.47 10.33 13.09
N ALA A 610 -23.83 9.16 13.04
CA ALA A 610 -22.66 8.88 12.21
C ALA A 610 -22.75 7.45 11.63
N LEU A 611 -22.58 7.29 10.32
CA LEU A 611 -22.75 6.02 9.60
C LEU A 611 -21.59 5.79 8.60
N SER A 612 -20.73 4.80 8.86
CA SER A 612 -19.61 4.42 8.01
C SER A 612 -20.01 3.28 7.08
N CYS A 613 -19.90 3.50 5.76
CA CYS A 613 -20.15 2.49 4.74
C CYS A 613 -19.09 2.52 3.63
N HIS A 614 -17.82 2.52 4.06
CA HIS A 614 -16.62 2.57 3.22
C HIS A 614 -16.68 1.66 1.98
N ASP A 615 -17.06 0.40 2.13
CA ASP A 615 -17.07 -0.57 1.03
C ASP A 615 -18.17 -0.32 0.00
N MET A 616 -19.18 0.50 0.29
CA MET A 616 -20.21 0.87 -0.69
C MET A 616 -19.62 1.47 -1.96
N ARG A 617 -18.47 2.15 -1.89
CA ARG A 617 -17.79 2.68 -3.08
C ARG A 617 -17.44 1.61 -4.13
N HIS A 618 -17.36 0.34 -3.73
CA HIS A 618 -17.05 -0.77 -4.62
C HIS A 618 -18.27 -1.27 -5.38
N TYR A 619 -19.46 -0.82 -4.98
CA TYR A 619 -20.75 -1.26 -5.47
C TYR A 619 -21.54 -0.14 -6.13
N LEU A 620 -21.42 1.09 -5.64
CA LEU A 620 -22.15 2.22 -6.21
C LEU A 620 -21.49 2.75 -7.47
N GLY A 621 -22.31 3.09 -8.45
CA GLY A 621 -21.91 3.62 -9.75
C GLY A 621 -22.87 4.70 -10.25
N ASP A 622 -22.78 4.98 -11.55
CA ASP A 622 -23.52 6.06 -12.21
C ASP A 622 -25.03 5.88 -12.08
N GLY A 623 -25.70 6.90 -11.55
CA GLY A 623 -27.16 6.94 -11.40
C GLY A 623 -27.69 6.39 -10.09
N ASP A 624 -26.84 5.80 -9.23
CA ASP A 624 -27.27 5.42 -7.88
C ASP A 624 -27.59 6.66 -7.05
N VAL A 625 -28.64 6.61 -6.23
CA VAL A 625 -29.06 7.73 -5.37
C VAL A 625 -28.98 7.33 -3.92
N ILE A 626 -28.23 8.08 -3.13
CA ILE A 626 -28.10 7.92 -1.68
C ILE A 626 -29.05 8.89 -0.98
N SER A 627 -29.83 8.38 -0.03
CA SER A 627 -30.62 9.18 0.91
C SER A 627 -30.42 8.66 2.33
N VAL A 628 -30.70 9.52 3.30
CA VAL A 628 -30.79 9.10 4.70
C VAL A 628 -32.17 9.49 5.19
N SER A 629 -32.84 8.61 5.92
CA SER A 629 -34.17 8.85 6.47
C SER A 629 -34.23 8.50 7.95
N CYS A 630 -35.20 9.07 8.65
CA CYS A 630 -35.53 8.73 10.02
C CYS A 630 -37.04 8.62 10.14
N GLU A 631 -37.54 7.46 10.56
CA GLU A 631 -38.98 7.11 10.53
C GLU A 631 -39.61 7.36 9.14
N GLY A 632 -38.87 7.07 8.06
CA GLY A 632 -39.31 7.29 6.68
C GLY A 632 -39.32 8.75 6.22
N LYS A 633 -38.91 9.70 7.07
CA LYS A 633 -38.73 11.11 6.68
C LYS A 633 -37.29 11.37 6.23
N PRO A 634 -37.06 11.97 5.05
CA PRO A 634 -35.72 12.31 4.59
C PRO A 634 -34.99 13.25 5.55
N LEU A 635 -33.71 12.97 5.80
CA LEU A 635 -32.79 13.80 6.57
C LEU A 635 -31.74 14.44 5.67
N THR A 636 -31.27 15.62 6.07
CA THR A 636 -30.13 16.26 5.44
C THR A 636 -28.84 15.57 5.88
N ILE A 637 -28.00 15.18 4.92
CA ILE A 637 -26.65 14.69 5.18
C ILE A 637 -25.74 15.92 5.35
N GLU A 638 -24.97 16.00 6.43
CA GLU A 638 -24.16 17.19 6.74
C GLU A 638 -23.15 17.51 5.62
N GLY A 639 -23.21 18.74 5.10
CA GLY A 639 -22.41 19.16 3.94
C GLY A 639 -23.02 18.80 2.58
N TYR A 640 -24.19 18.15 2.55
CA TYR A 640 -24.92 17.73 1.36
C TYR A 640 -26.44 17.97 1.52
N GLY A 641 -27.23 17.55 0.52
CA GLY A 641 -28.68 17.63 0.55
C GLY A 641 -29.37 16.43 1.22
N THR A 642 -30.67 16.30 1.01
CA THR A 642 -31.48 15.13 1.46
C THR A 642 -31.35 13.92 0.54
N ARG A 643 -30.89 14.13 -0.70
CA ARG A 643 -30.64 13.10 -1.71
C ARG A 643 -29.37 13.44 -2.48
N CYS A 644 -28.51 12.44 -2.70
CA CYS A 644 -27.22 12.57 -3.38
C CYS A 644 -27.13 11.57 -4.53
N ALA A 645 -27.11 12.06 -5.77
CA ALA A 645 -26.87 11.23 -6.95
C ALA A 645 -25.37 10.94 -7.13
N VAL A 646 -25.03 9.67 -7.30
CA VAL A 646 -23.68 9.16 -7.49
C VAL A 646 -23.28 9.31 -8.96
N VAL A 647 -22.15 9.97 -9.17
CA VAL A 647 -21.54 10.16 -10.50
C VAL A 647 -20.07 9.80 -10.39
N THR A 648 -19.70 8.61 -10.86
CA THR A 648 -18.36 8.03 -10.63
C THR A 648 -17.63 7.66 -11.93
N GLY A 649 -18.35 7.59 -13.06
CA GLY A 649 -17.87 7.10 -14.34
C GLY A 649 -17.83 5.57 -14.44
N TYR A 650 -18.50 4.84 -13.54
CA TYR A 650 -18.54 3.38 -13.49
C TYR A 650 -19.98 2.85 -13.45
N PRO A 651 -20.27 1.64 -13.99
CA PRO A 651 -21.60 1.04 -13.88
C PRO A 651 -21.93 0.68 -12.44
N SER A 652 -23.19 0.87 -12.05
CA SER A 652 -23.70 0.42 -10.76
C SER A 652 -23.60 -1.10 -10.62
N ARG A 653 -23.05 -1.54 -9.49
CA ARG A 653 -23.04 -2.93 -9.01
C ARG A 653 -23.91 -3.05 -7.75
N TYR A 654 -24.85 -2.13 -7.56
CA TYR A 654 -25.77 -2.11 -6.42
C TYR A 654 -26.49 -3.45 -6.17
N PRO A 655 -26.93 -4.22 -7.20
CA PRO A 655 -27.56 -5.52 -6.97
C PRO A 655 -26.66 -6.53 -6.25
N GLU A 656 -25.34 -6.47 -6.45
CA GLU A 656 -24.40 -7.35 -5.75
C GLU A 656 -24.28 -6.99 -4.26
N LEU A 657 -24.42 -5.70 -3.93
CA LEU A 657 -24.44 -5.25 -2.54
C LEU A 657 -25.72 -5.70 -1.84
N VAL A 658 -26.88 -5.57 -2.50
CA VAL A 658 -28.16 -6.08 -1.97
C VAL A 658 -28.05 -7.57 -1.70
N LYS A 659 -27.58 -8.35 -2.67
CA LYS A 659 -27.36 -9.79 -2.48
C LYS A 659 -26.44 -10.08 -1.30
N ALA A 660 -25.37 -9.31 -1.14
CA ALA A 660 -24.43 -9.52 -0.04
C ALA A 660 -25.06 -9.23 1.34
N LEU A 661 -25.95 -8.24 1.44
CA LEU A 661 -26.71 -7.95 2.65
C LEU A 661 -27.77 -9.01 2.93
N ASP A 662 -28.46 -9.49 1.89
CA ASP A 662 -29.42 -10.60 1.96
C ASP A 662 -28.74 -11.91 2.42
N ASP A 663 -27.50 -12.14 1.97
CA ASP A 663 -26.63 -13.24 2.41
C ASP A 663 -26.11 -13.04 3.86
N GLY A 664 -26.58 -12.02 4.58
CA GLY A 664 -26.33 -11.79 6.00
C GLY A 664 -25.09 -10.94 6.31
N LYS A 665 -24.54 -10.21 5.34
CA LYS A 665 -23.46 -9.25 5.62
C LYS A 665 -24.00 -7.94 6.21
N VAL A 666 -23.18 -7.28 7.02
CA VAL A 666 -23.43 -5.94 7.58
C VAL A 666 -22.18 -5.08 7.47
N PHE A 667 -22.36 -3.76 7.46
CA PHE A 667 -21.23 -2.83 7.54
C PHE A 667 -20.68 -2.80 8.96
N THR A 668 -19.37 -3.02 9.10
CA THR A 668 -18.66 -2.88 10.38
C THR A 668 -18.50 -1.41 10.78
N LYS A 669 -18.04 -1.12 12.01
CA LYS A 669 -17.72 0.27 12.44
C LYS A 669 -16.76 1.03 11.51
N PHE A 670 -15.95 0.31 10.73
CA PHE A 670 -15.03 0.89 9.75
C PHE A 670 -15.65 1.04 8.36
N GLY A 671 -16.93 0.70 8.22
CA GLY A 671 -17.67 0.70 6.96
C GLY A 671 -17.25 -0.42 6.00
N VAL A 672 -16.55 -1.45 6.49
CA VAL A 672 -16.20 -2.64 5.71
C VAL A 672 -17.35 -3.64 5.77
N LEU A 673 -17.72 -4.26 4.65
CA LEU A 673 -18.79 -5.23 4.57
C LEU A 673 -18.30 -6.62 5.02
N ARG A 674 -18.87 -7.17 6.09
CA ARG A 674 -18.50 -8.50 6.63
C ARG A 674 -19.75 -9.32 6.93
N THR A 675 -19.62 -10.65 6.97
CA THR A 675 -20.69 -11.53 7.48
C THR A 675 -21.06 -11.07 8.88
N GLY A 676 -22.30 -10.63 9.05
CA GLY A 676 -22.79 -9.99 10.26
C GLY A 676 -23.36 -10.96 11.27
N ASN A 677 -23.81 -10.39 12.39
CA ASN A 677 -24.61 -11.10 13.39
C ASN A 677 -26.02 -11.32 12.81
N THR A 678 -26.20 -12.39 12.03
CA THR A 678 -27.53 -12.83 11.59
C THR A 678 -28.46 -13.00 12.81
N LYS A 679 -29.78 -12.97 12.61
CA LYS A 679 -30.74 -13.22 13.72
C LYS A 679 -30.42 -14.52 14.48
N LEU A 680 -29.98 -15.55 13.75
CA LEU A 680 -29.55 -16.82 14.33
C LEU A 680 -28.27 -16.66 15.16
N HIS A 681 -27.25 -15.98 14.65
CA HIS A 681 -25.99 -15.74 15.37
C HIS A 681 -26.19 -14.91 16.64
N LYS A 682 -27.01 -13.84 16.60
CA LYS A 682 -27.39 -13.05 17.78
C LYS A 682 -28.01 -13.93 18.86
N LYS A 683 -28.96 -14.78 18.47
CA LYS A 683 -29.65 -15.70 19.38
C LYS A 683 -28.67 -16.68 20.03
N GLN A 684 -27.87 -17.37 19.23
CA GLN A 684 -26.88 -18.35 19.73
C GLN A 684 -25.84 -17.71 20.65
N THR A 685 -25.46 -16.46 20.36
CA THR A 685 -24.52 -15.69 21.18
C THR A 685 -25.10 -15.35 22.56
N LEU A 686 -26.37 -14.94 22.61
CA LEU A 686 -27.08 -14.67 23.87
C LEU A 686 -27.36 -15.94 24.67
N GLU A 687 -27.68 -17.05 24.01
CA GLU A 687 -27.81 -18.37 24.67
C GLU A 687 -26.49 -18.80 25.33
N LEU A 688 -25.35 -18.57 24.69
CA LEU A 688 -24.03 -18.80 25.28
C LEU A 688 -23.74 -17.86 26.45
N TYR A 689 -24.08 -16.57 26.32
CA TYR A 689 -23.95 -15.59 27.40
C TYR A 689 -24.74 -16.03 28.64
N ASP A 690 -25.99 -16.47 28.48
CA ASP A 690 -26.81 -16.94 29.61
C ASP A 690 -26.21 -18.19 30.26
N ALA A 691 -25.74 -19.14 29.45
CA ALA A 691 -25.15 -20.38 29.94
C ALA A 691 -23.87 -20.12 30.75
N VAL A 692 -22.99 -19.22 30.28
CA VAL A 692 -21.77 -18.81 31.00
C VAL A 692 -22.15 -18.01 32.25
N SER A 693 -23.13 -17.12 32.16
CA SER A 693 -23.62 -16.32 33.29
C SER A 693 -24.19 -17.19 34.41
N ALA A 694 -24.92 -18.25 34.05
CA ALA A 694 -25.45 -19.22 35.01
C ALA A 694 -24.32 -19.93 35.77
N VAL A 695 -23.23 -20.33 35.10
CA VAL A 695 -22.07 -20.95 35.75
C VAL A 695 -21.40 -19.99 36.75
N LEU A 696 -21.17 -18.74 36.35
CA LEU A 696 -20.55 -17.74 37.23
C LEU A 696 -21.45 -17.41 38.43
N GLY A 697 -22.77 -17.34 38.23
CA GLY A 697 -23.73 -17.11 39.30
C GLY A 697 -23.85 -18.28 40.27
N GLU A 698 -23.91 -19.52 39.76
CA GLU A 698 -24.07 -20.73 40.56
C GLU A 698 -22.81 -21.06 41.37
N VAL A 699 -21.63 -21.02 40.74
CA VAL A 699 -20.38 -21.50 41.34
C VAL A 699 -19.64 -20.40 42.10
N HIS A 700 -19.63 -19.17 41.57
CA HIS A 700 -18.82 -18.07 42.11
C HIS A 700 -19.67 -16.93 42.70
N GLY A 701 -21.00 -17.03 42.60
CA GLY A 701 -21.95 -16.03 43.11
C GLY A 701 -21.86 -14.70 42.37
N TYR A 702 -21.29 -14.65 41.16
CA TYR A 702 -21.08 -13.40 40.42
C TYR A 702 -22.26 -13.09 39.50
N SER A 703 -22.70 -11.83 39.53
CA SER A 703 -23.48 -11.27 38.43
C SER A 703 -22.56 -10.93 37.28
N THR A 704 -23.01 -11.26 36.08
CA THR A 704 -22.35 -10.92 34.83
C THR A 704 -23.03 -9.72 34.18
N TYR A 705 -22.24 -8.98 33.42
CA TYR A 705 -22.66 -7.78 32.72
C TYR A 705 -22.13 -7.82 31.28
N PRO A 706 -22.82 -7.21 30.31
CA PRO A 706 -22.21 -6.79 29.07
C PRO A 706 -21.09 -5.79 29.36
N PHE A 707 -19.98 -5.89 28.63
CA PHE A 707 -18.84 -4.97 28.73
C PHE A 707 -18.67 -4.21 27.41
N TYR A 708 -17.91 -3.12 27.46
CA TYR A 708 -17.43 -2.38 26.30
C TYR A 708 -18.49 -2.08 25.21
N GLY A 709 -18.44 -2.76 24.06
CA GLY A 709 -19.36 -2.54 22.94
C GLY A 709 -20.76 -3.05 23.23
N ASN A 710 -20.87 -4.18 23.93
CA ASN A 710 -22.16 -4.79 24.28
C ASN A 710 -22.86 -4.04 25.41
N LEU A 711 -22.12 -3.43 26.34
CA LEU A 711 -22.70 -2.50 27.32
C LEU A 711 -23.28 -1.25 26.64
N LEU A 712 -22.55 -0.70 25.69
CA LEU A 712 -23.00 0.46 24.93
C LEU A 712 -24.24 0.12 24.10
N GLY A 713 -24.28 -1.07 23.48
CA GLY A 713 -25.49 -1.59 22.81
C GLY A 713 -26.69 -1.68 23.74
N ALA A 714 -26.55 -2.34 24.89
CA ALA A 714 -27.64 -2.52 25.86
C ALA A 714 -28.20 -1.19 26.38
N VAL A 715 -27.34 -0.22 26.72
CA VAL A 715 -27.76 1.03 27.36
C VAL A 715 -28.20 2.08 26.34
N ARG A 716 -27.53 2.16 25.17
CA ARG A 716 -27.82 3.19 24.15
C ARG A 716 -28.80 2.72 23.09
N GLU A 717 -28.62 1.50 22.58
CA GLU A 717 -29.35 1.00 21.40
C GLU A 717 -30.54 0.11 21.77
N ASN A 718 -30.59 -0.42 22.99
CA ASN A 718 -31.52 -1.49 23.40
C ASN A 718 -31.40 -2.75 22.50
N ASP A 719 -30.25 -2.94 21.84
CA ASP A 719 -29.88 -4.05 20.96
C ASP A 719 -28.34 -4.07 20.83
N PHE A 720 -27.79 -5.06 20.12
CA PHE A 720 -26.40 -5.04 19.68
C PHE A 720 -26.11 -3.79 18.87
N ILE A 721 -24.88 -3.29 18.98
CA ILE A 721 -24.37 -2.30 18.05
C ILE A 721 -24.38 -2.93 16.65
N GLY A 722 -25.21 -2.41 15.74
CA GLY A 722 -25.48 -3.06 14.45
C GLY A 722 -24.27 -3.29 13.53
N HIS A 723 -23.14 -2.64 13.83
CA HIS A 723 -21.89 -2.70 13.09
C HIS A 723 -20.74 -3.38 13.84
N ASP A 724 -21.01 -3.94 15.02
CA ASP A 724 -20.08 -4.78 15.75
C ASP A 724 -20.28 -6.23 15.31
N VAL A 725 -19.24 -6.84 14.73
CA VAL A 725 -19.29 -8.19 14.17
C VAL A 725 -18.32 -9.08 14.95
N GLY A 726 -18.83 -10.09 15.64
CA GLY A 726 -18.02 -10.91 16.53
C GLY A 726 -18.83 -11.63 17.62
N GLY A 727 -18.16 -11.85 18.76
CA GLY A 727 -18.73 -12.45 19.97
C GLY A 727 -19.34 -11.41 20.91
N PHE A 728 -19.65 -11.83 22.13
CA PHE A 728 -20.23 -10.97 23.17
C PHE A 728 -19.21 -10.63 24.24
N ASP A 729 -18.84 -9.37 24.35
CA ASP A 729 -18.02 -8.86 25.46
C ASP A 729 -18.84 -8.92 26.75
N MET A 730 -18.45 -9.80 27.66
CA MET A 730 -19.06 -9.92 28.98
C MET A 730 -18.01 -9.82 30.08
N GLY A 731 -18.46 -9.66 31.31
CA GLY A 731 -17.57 -9.77 32.45
C GLY A 731 -18.30 -9.69 33.78
N TYR A 732 -17.52 -9.71 34.85
CA TYR A 732 -18.01 -9.57 36.22
C TYR A 732 -17.15 -8.55 36.99
N ILE A 733 -17.68 -8.06 38.11
CA ILE A 733 -16.96 -7.16 39.01
C ILE A 733 -16.52 -7.96 40.24
N SER A 734 -15.22 -8.24 40.34
CA SER A 734 -14.63 -8.97 41.47
C SER A 734 -14.95 -8.29 42.80
N ARG A 735 -15.06 -9.10 43.86
CA ARG A 735 -15.14 -8.61 45.25
C ARG A 735 -13.77 -8.25 45.81
N LEU A 736 -12.69 -8.61 45.11
CA LEU A 736 -11.31 -8.39 45.52
C LEU A 736 -10.83 -7.05 44.99
N HIS A 737 -9.85 -6.44 45.69
CA HIS A 737 -9.36 -5.10 45.37
C HIS A 737 -7.90 -5.12 44.85
N HIS A 738 -7.17 -6.19 45.12
CA HIS A 738 -5.77 -6.35 44.71
C HIS A 738 -5.63 -7.10 43.37
N PRO A 739 -4.84 -6.56 42.41
CA PRO A 739 -4.67 -7.15 41.08
C PRO A 739 -4.22 -8.63 41.09
N ASP A 740 -3.32 -9.02 41.99
CA ASP A 740 -2.83 -10.40 42.09
C ASP A 740 -3.93 -11.40 42.45
N GLU A 741 -4.80 -11.03 43.38
CA GLU A 741 -5.91 -11.86 43.83
C GLU A 741 -7.00 -11.94 42.76
N VAL A 742 -7.27 -10.83 42.07
CA VAL A 742 -8.20 -10.76 40.95
C VAL A 742 -7.76 -11.67 39.79
N ARG A 743 -6.46 -11.72 39.46
CA ARG A 743 -5.93 -12.66 38.44
C ARG A 743 -6.11 -14.11 38.85
N ALA A 744 -5.81 -14.44 40.10
CA ALA A 744 -5.97 -15.79 40.61
C ALA A 744 -7.43 -16.24 40.57
N GLU A 745 -8.36 -15.35 40.93
CA GLU A 745 -9.80 -15.57 40.83
C GLU A 745 -10.23 -15.81 39.37
N PHE A 746 -9.76 -14.98 38.44
CA PHE A 746 -10.09 -15.13 37.02
C PHE A 746 -9.65 -16.50 36.47
N LEU A 747 -8.44 -16.96 36.82
CA LEU A 747 -7.96 -18.28 36.44
C LEU A 747 -8.81 -19.41 37.07
N ALA A 748 -9.30 -19.24 38.29
CA ALA A 748 -10.19 -20.21 38.93
C ALA A 748 -11.55 -20.30 38.22
N ILE A 749 -12.09 -19.16 37.77
CA ILE A 749 -13.29 -19.13 36.93
C ILE A 749 -13.04 -19.82 35.59
N CYS A 750 -11.90 -19.55 34.94
CA CYS A 750 -11.52 -20.22 33.69
C CYS A 750 -11.46 -21.75 33.87
N ARG A 751 -10.87 -22.26 34.97
CA ARG A 751 -10.87 -23.70 35.27
C ARG A 751 -12.29 -24.26 35.38
N THR A 752 -13.16 -23.57 36.10
CA THR A 752 -14.58 -23.95 36.25
C THR A 752 -15.27 -24.08 34.90
N LEU A 753 -15.00 -23.17 33.95
CA LEU A 753 -15.58 -23.22 32.62
C LEU A 753 -15.06 -24.42 31.81
N VAL A 754 -13.77 -24.74 31.89
CA VAL A 754 -13.22 -25.97 31.27
C VAL A 754 -13.87 -27.22 31.86
N ASP A 755 -14.02 -27.29 33.19
CA ASP A 755 -14.65 -28.40 33.90
C ASP A 755 -16.13 -28.58 33.48
N ARG A 756 -16.82 -27.48 33.17
CA ARG A 756 -18.19 -27.46 32.64
C ARG A 756 -18.27 -27.76 31.13
N GLY A 757 -17.15 -28.03 30.48
CA GLY A 757 -17.09 -28.50 29.09
C GLY A 757 -16.87 -27.42 28.03
N TYR A 758 -16.56 -26.18 28.44
CA TYR A 758 -16.28 -25.09 27.50
C TYR A 758 -14.85 -25.14 26.97
N PHE A 759 -14.64 -24.57 25.78
CA PHE A 759 -13.34 -24.35 25.17
C PHE A 759 -12.91 -22.90 25.41
N LEU A 760 -11.65 -22.67 25.76
CA LEU A 760 -11.12 -21.36 26.12
C LEU A 760 -9.89 -21.00 25.31
N ARG A 761 -9.77 -19.72 24.92
CA ARG A 761 -8.50 -19.09 24.55
C ARG A 761 -8.22 -17.95 25.52
N LEU A 762 -7.14 -18.08 26.30
CA LEU A 762 -6.70 -17.03 27.20
C LEU A 762 -5.98 -15.91 26.45
N GLU A 763 -6.27 -14.67 26.83
CA GLU A 763 -5.49 -13.49 26.52
C GLU A 763 -4.98 -12.87 27.84
N PRO A 764 -3.98 -11.96 27.81
CA PRO A 764 -3.47 -11.36 29.04
C PRO A 764 -4.52 -10.59 29.86
N TRP A 765 -5.66 -10.24 29.28
CA TRP A 765 -6.72 -9.46 29.90
C TRP A 765 -8.12 -10.09 29.82
N SER A 766 -8.30 -11.21 29.13
CA SER A 766 -9.63 -11.81 28.94
C SER A 766 -9.55 -13.29 28.53
N SER A 767 -10.71 -13.91 28.30
CA SER A 767 -10.79 -15.27 27.77
C SER A 767 -11.95 -15.44 26.79
N TYR A 768 -11.68 -16.00 25.62
CA TYR A 768 -12.70 -16.35 24.65
C TYR A 768 -13.32 -17.68 25.06
N VAL A 769 -14.61 -17.71 25.34
CA VAL A 769 -15.34 -18.91 25.77
C VAL A 769 -16.22 -19.41 24.64
N ARG A 770 -16.12 -20.69 24.32
CA ARG A 770 -16.90 -21.37 23.25
C ARG A 770 -17.56 -22.65 23.74
N PRO A 771 -18.74 -23.00 23.21
CA PRO A 771 -19.41 -24.26 23.51
C PRO A 771 -18.73 -25.47 22.86
N ALA A 772 -18.00 -25.26 21.77
CA ALA A 772 -17.27 -26.30 21.04
C ALA A 772 -16.07 -25.71 20.30
N ARG A 773 -15.05 -26.53 20.03
CA ARG A 773 -13.78 -26.15 19.37
C ARG A 773 -13.97 -25.25 18.13
N ASN A 774 -14.84 -25.66 17.20
CA ASN A 774 -15.06 -24.98 15.91
C ASN A 774 -16.31 -24.08 15.92
N SER A 775 -16.83 -23.75 17.10
CA SER A 775 -18.01 -22.89 17.21
C SER A 775 -17.68 -21.49 16.68
N PRO A 776 -18.44 -20.95 15.72
CA PRO A 776 -18.29 -19.55 15.29
C PRO A 776 -18.81 -18.55 16.34
N VAL A 777 -19.54 -19.05 17.35
CA VAL A 777 -20.10 -18.28 18.46
C VAL A 777 -19.17 -18.35 19.66
N PHE A 778 -18.87 -17.20 20.24
CA PHE A 778 -18.04 -17.07 21.44
C PHE A 778 -18.49 -15.87 22.29
N VAL A 779 -18.13 -15.89 23.58
CA VAL A 779 -18.17 -14.72 24.47
C VAL A 779 -16.76 -14.37 24.91
N ASP A 780 -16.44 -13.10 25.04
CA ASP A 780 -15.16 -12.62 25.56
C ASP A 780 -15.32 -12.26 27.03
N LEU A 781 -14.87 -13.14 27.92
CA LEU A 781 -15.03 -13.01 29.35
C LEU A 781 -13.91 -12.15 29.94
N ASN A 782 -14.30 -10.97 30.43
CA ASN A 782 -13.45 -9.97 31.04
C ASN A 782 -13.74 -9.88 32.55
N TYR A 783 -12.85 -9.22 33.28
CA TYR A 783 -13.03 -8.92 34.70
C TYR A 783 -12.76 -7.45 35.01
N ALA A 784 -13.46 -6.94 36.01
CA ALA A 784 -13.30 -5.60 36.57
C ALA A 784 -13.21 -5.67 38.10
N TRP A 785 -12.62 -4.67 38.73
CA TRP A 785 -12.51 -4.62 40.20
C TRP A 785 -12.40 -3.17 40.67
N PHE A 786 -12.75 -2.92 41.94
CA PHE A 786 -12.48 -1.63 42.57
C PHE A 786 -11.11 -1.68 43.25
N THR A 787 -10.26 -0.68 43.05
CA THR A 787 -9.00 -0.57 43.80
C THR A 787 -9.25 -0.18 45.25
N ASP A 788 -8.22 -0.20 46.10
CA ASP A 788 -8.30 0.33 47.46
C ASP A 788 -8.64 1.83 47.51
N ALA A 789 -8.37 2.56 46.41
CA ALA A 789 -8.76 3.95 46.25
C ALA A 789 -10.24 4.13 45.87
N GLY A 790 -11.00 3.03 45.73
CA GLY A 790 -12.39 3.03 45.30
C GLY A 790 -12.56 3.31 43.81
N GLU A 791 -11.53 3.11 42.98
CA GLU A 791 -11.58 3.35 41.53
C GLU A 791 -11.88 2.06 40.77
N LEU A 792 -12.90 2.06 39.91
CA LEU A 792 -13.24 0.92 39.06
C LEU A 792 -12.20 0.72 37.95
N ASN A 793 -11.51 -0.41 37.95
CA ASN A 793 -10.55 -0.83 36.95
C ASN A 793 -11.08 -1.98 36.11
N PHE A 794 -10.53 -2.11 34.90
CA PHE A 794 -10.87 -3.14 33.94
C PHE A 794 -9.61 -3.86 33.48
N SER A 795 -9.71 -5.18 33.32
CA SER A 795 -8.66 -6.06 32.82
C SER A 795 -8.06 -5.61 31.49
N PHE A 796 -8.89 -5.13 30.56
CA PHE A 796 -8.43 -4.57 29.28
C PHE A 796 -8.10 -3.07 29.32
N GLY A 797 -8.32 -2.40 30.44
CA GLY A 797 -8.07 -0.97 30.65
C GLY A 797 -9.25 -0.04 30.31
N TRP A 798 -9.07 1.26 30.57
CA TRP A 798 -10.07 2.32 30.39
C TRP A 798 -9.40 3.63 29.94
N ARG A 799 -10.13 4.73 29.74
CA ARG A 799 -9.55 5.99 29.19
C ARG A 799 -9.79 7.22 30.06
N TRP A 800 -11.02 7.38 30.54
CA TRP A 800 -11.47 8.55 31.28
C TRP A 800 -11.36 8.32 32.80
N PRO A 801 -11.67 9.31 33.67
CA PRO A 801 -11.60 9.11 35.11
C PRO A 801 -12.41 7.86 35.55
N PRO A 802 -11.87 7.04 36.48
CA PRO A 802 -12.59 5.88 36.98
C PRO A 802 -13.92 6.22 37.65
N VAL A 803 -14.89 5.32 37.54
CA VAL A 803 -16.09 5.35 38.37
C VAL A 803 -15.69 5.06 39.83
N THR A 804 -16.19 5.86 40.77
CA THR A 804 -15.87 5.72 42.20
C THR A 804 -17.05 5.32 43.09
N ASP A 805 -18.28 5.28 42.55
CA ASP A 805 -19.48 4.91 43.29
C ASP A 805 -19.69 3.39 43.26
N GLU A 806 -18.92 2.67 44.08
CA GLU A 806 -18.96 1.19 44.14
C GLU A 806 -20.34 0.65 44.50
N ALA A 807 -20.99 1.23 45.51
CA ALA A 807 -22.29 0.78 46.00
C ALA A 807 -23.36 0.80 44.90
N ARG A 808 -23.42 1.90 44.12
CA ARG A 808 -24.37 2.00 43.01
C ARG A 808 -23.96 1.12 41.82
N THR A 809 -22.66 1.01 41.54
CA THR A 809 -22.17 0.17 40.43
C THR A 809 -22.56 -1.30 40.63
N ARG A 810 -22.46 -1.80 41.87
CA ARG A 810 -22.78 -3.18 42.22
C ARG A 810 -24.28 -3.50 42.35
N GLN A 811 -25.18 -2.51 42.24
CA GLN A 811 -26.63 -2.72 42.23
C GLN A 811 -27.11 -2.90 40.78
N PRO A 812 -27.22 -4.13 40.24
CA PRO A 812 -27.57 -4.33 38.85
C PRO A 812 -28.97 -3.80 38.54
N ARG A 813 -29.13 -3.28 37.32
CA ARG A 813 -30.44 -3.03 36.69
C ARG A 813 -30.52 -3.77 35.37
N THR A 814 -31.73 -4.02 34.88
CA THR A 814 -31.93 -4.78 33.65
C THR A 814 -32.06 -3.84 32.44
N CYS A 815 -31.43 -4.21 31.32
CA CYS A 815 -31.60 -3.57 30.01
C CYS A 815 -31.94 -4.61 28.94
N PRO A 816 -32.72 -4.26 27.91
CA PRO A 816 -32.92 -5.11 26.76
C PRO A 816 -31.72 -5.07 25.80
N ILE A 817 -31.41 -6.22 25.20
CA ILE A 817 -30.67 -6.37 23.95
C ILE A 817 -31.61 -7.12 22.99
N GLY A 818 -32.30 -6.38 22.13
CA GLY A 818 -33.41 -6.90 21.34
C GLY A 818 -34.56 -7.33 22.24
N THR A 819 -34.97 -8.59 22.16
CA THR A 819 -35.99 -9.17 23.04
C THR A 819 -35.40 -9.84 24.29
N HIS A 820 -34.07 -9.86 24.43
CA HIS A 820 -33.37 -10.52 25.53
C HIS A 820 -33.07 -9.52 26.63
N LEU A 821 -33.13 -9.93 27.89
CA LEU A 821 -32.85 -9.06 29.03
C LEU A 821 -31.48 -9.41 29.64
N VAL A 822 -30.65 -8.40 29.86
CA VAL A 822 -29.32 -8.54 30.47
C VAL A 822 -29.17 -7.60 31.67
N ASN A 823 -28.33 -7.97 32.63
CA ASN A 823 -27.98 -7.11 33.75
C ASN A 823 -26.88 -6.13 33.34
N VAL A 824 -27.04 -4.85 33.70
CA VAL A 824 -26.00 -3.82 33.56
C VAL A 824 -25.71 -3.21 34.94
N PRO A 825 -24.53 -2.58 35.15
CA PRO A 825 -24.24 -1.88 36.40
C PRO A 825 -25.28 -0.79 36.71
N GLY A 826 -25.56 -0.52 37.99
CA GLY A 826 -26.60 0.44 38.40
C GLY A 826 -26.35 1.88 37.96
N ASN A 827 -25.10 2.21 37.66
CA ASN A 827 -24.63 3.46 37.06
C ASN A 827 -23.92 3.20 35.71
N ALA A 828 -24.46 2.30 34.88
CA ALA A 828 -23.87 1.91 33.60
C ALA A 828 -23.47 3.11 32.70
N GLU A 829 -24.19 4.23 32.77
CA GLU A 829 -23.86 5.47 32.08
C GLU A 829 -22.49 6.04 32.50
N ALA A 830 -22.15 5.99 33.79
CA ALA A 830 -20.84 6.42 34.30
C ALA A 830 -19.73 5.46 33.85
N VAL A 831 -20.03 4.15 33.78
CA VAL A 831 -19.11 3.14 33.25
C VAL A 831 -18.86 3.38 31.75
N LEU A 832 -19.90 3.72 30.98
CA LEU A 832 -19.77 4.08 29.57
C LEU A 832 -18.99 5.38 29.39
N GLU A 833 -19.20 6.38 30.24
CA GLU A 833 -18.38 7.59 30.25
C GLU A 833 -16.90 7.29 30.53
N GLN A 834 -16.59 6.36 31.45
CA GLN A 834 -15.22 5.94 31.73
C GLN A 834 -14.51 5.33 30.50
N PHE A 835 -15.25 4.63 29.62
CA PHE A 835 -14.71 4.10 28.37
C PHE A 835 -14.68 5.14 27.24
N TYR A 836 -15.83 5.75 26.93
CA TYR A 836 -16.06 6.51 25.71
C TYR A 836 -15.95 8.04 25.91
N GLY A 837 -16.03 8.51 27.15
CA GLY A 837 -15.98 9.92 27.53
C GLY A 837 -17.36 10.57 27.68
N PRO A 838 -17.41 11.88 27.98
CA PRO A 838 -18.68 12.59 28.26
C PRO A 838 -19.65 12.59 27.07
N SER A 839 -19.16 12.31 25.87
CA SER A 839 -19.96 12.18 24.65
C SER A 839 -20.26 10.73 24.28
N TRP A 840 -20.22 9.77 25.22
CA TRP A 840 -20.46 8.34 24.95
C TRP A 840 -21.82 8.07 24.29
N ALA A 841 -22.82 8.88 24.62
CA ALA A 841 -24.15 8.82 24.03
C ALA A 841 -24.12 9.19 22.54
N ILE A 842 -23.13 9.94 22.06
CA ILE A 842 -23.02 10.33 20.65
C ILE A 842 -22.32 9.19 19.87
N PRO A 843 -22.93 8.66 18.79
CA PRO A 843 -22.32 7.61 17.98
C PRO A 843 -20.96 8.05 17.43
N ASN A 844 -19.91 7.31 17.78
CA ASN A 844 -18.56 7.52 17.28
C ASN A 844 -18.00 6.20 16.73
N GLN A 845 -18.24 5.95 15.45
CA GLN A 845 -17.80 4.71 14.80
C GLN A 845 -16.27 4.62 14.66
N GLY A 846 -15.56 5.75 14.74
CA GLY A 846 -14.09 5.81 14.76
C GLY A 846 -13.46 5.57 16.14
N PHE A 847 -14.26 5.25 17.16
CA PHE A 847 -13.76 5.06 18.52
C PHE A 847 -12.85 3.81 18.62
N SER A 848 -11.72 3.98 19.31
CA SER A 848 -10.81 2.89 19.67
C SER A 848 -10.31 3.09 21.09
N ILE A 849 -10.64 2.14 21.98
CA ILE A 849 -10.23 2.15 23.38
C ILE A 849 -8.70 2.09 23.56
N ALA A 850 -7.98 1.52 22.59
CA ALA A 850 -6.52 1.40 22.64
C ALA A 850 -5.79 2.76 22.60
N ASN A 851 -6.45 3.83 22.16
CA ASN A 851 -5.87 5.17 22.16
C ASN A 851 -6.01 5.82 23.54
N GLN A 852 -4.87 6.17 24.17
CA GLN A 852 -4.81 6.75 25.52
C GLN A 852 -5.33 5.80 26.61
N LEU A 853 -5.25 4.49 26.36
CA LEU A 853 -5.59 3.45 27.32
C LEU A 853 -4.76 3.61 28.61
N LYS A 854 -5.47 3.75 29.72
CA LYS A 854 -4.98 3.58 31.08
C LYS A 854 -5.27 2.14 31.49
N ARG A 855 -4.26 1.42 31.93
CA ARG A 855 -4.41 0.05 32.39
C ARG A 855 -3.41 -0.20 33.50
N ASP A 856 -3.86 -0.88 34.54
CA ASP A 856 -2.96 -1.44 35.53
C ASP A 856 -2.34 -2.70 34.94
N GLU A 857 -1.08 -2.63 34.51
CA GLU A 857 -0.40 -3.79 33.91
C GLU A 857 -0.20 -4.92 34.92
N SER A 858 -0.27 -4.64 36.21
CA SER A 858 -0.19 -5.70 37.22
C SER A 858 -1.42 -6.60 37.18
N SER A 859 -2.58 -6.18 36.70
CA SER A 859 -3.76 -7.06 36.62
C SER A 859 -3.73 -8.03 35.44
N LEU A 860 -2.73 -7.98 34.57
CA LEU A 860 -2.63 -8.82 33.38
C LEU A 860 -2.11 -10.21 33.73
N LEU A 861 -2.68 -11.25 33.14
CA LEU A 861 -2.11 -12.60 33.21
C LEU A 861 -0.70 -12.60 32.63
N THR A 862 0.22 -13.17 33.40
CA THR A 862 1.60 -13.38 32.96
C THR A 862 1.67 -14.52 31.95
N ILE A 863 2.71 -14.50 31.11
CA ILE A 863 2.99 -15.62 30.19
C ILE A 863 3.09 -16.94 30.96
N ALA A 864 3.73 -16.93 32.14
CA ALA A 864 3.88 -18.12 32.97
C ALA A 864 2.52 -18.67 33.45
N GLU A 865 1.60 -17.80 33.89
CA GLU A 865 0.26 -18.19 34.31
C GLU A 865 -0.56 -18.76 33.15
N MET A 866 -0.54 -18.10 31.98
CA MET A 866 -1.25 -18.58 30.79
C MET A 866 -0.69 -19.93 30.30
N THR A 867 0.63 -20.06 30.17
CA THR A 867 1.28 -21.32 29.77
C THR A 867 1.04 -22.43 30.79
N SER A 868 1.04 -22.12 32.09
CA SER A 868 0.73 -23.11 33.13
C SER A 868 -0.72 -23.56 33.09
N PHE A 869 -1.64 -22.68 32.70
CA PHE A 869 -3.05 -23.03 32.50
C PHE A 869 -3.23 -23.89 31.23
N GLU A 870 -2.63 -23.48 30.11
CA GLU A 870 -2.63 -24.23 28.84
C GLU A 870 -2.13 -25.67 29.01
N ALA A 871 -1.11 -25.86 29.86
CA ALA A 871 -0.54 -27.18 30.13
C ALA A 871 -1.51 -28.15 30.85
N LEU A 872 -2.59 -27.66 31.47
CA LEU A 872 -3.54 -28.48 32.21
C LEU A 872 -4.60 -29.13 31.31
N ASP A 873 -4.93 -28.51 30.18
CA ASP A 873 -5.89 -29.06 29.21
C ASP A 873 -5.49 -28.66 27.76
N PRO A 874 -4.35 -29.18 27.26
CA PRO A 874 -3.74 -28.71 26.02
C PRO A 874 -4.65 -28.91 24.80
N ASP A 875 -5.46 -29.96 24.74
CA ASP A 875 -6.37 -30.20 23.61
C ASP A 875 -7.53 -29.19 23.55
N ARG A 876 -7.93 -28.63 24.69
CA ARG A 876 -9.02 -27.63 24.78
C ARG A 876 -8.54 -26.19 24.73
N VAL A 877 -7.27 -25.92 25.06
CA VAL A 877 -6.70 -24.56 25.08
C VAL A 877 -5.77 -24.28 23.88
N GLN A 878 -5.01 -25.26 23.37
CA GLN A 878 -4.05 -25.09 22.26
C GLN A 878 -4.72 -24.98 20.87
N ALA A 879 -5.93 -25.51 20.73
CA ALA A 879 -6.63 -25.66 19.45
C ALA A 879 -6.89 -24.37 18.65
N GLU A 880 -6.82 -23.20 19.29
CA GLU A 880 -7.02 -21.88 18.64
C GLU A 880 -5.72 -21.18 18.21
N LEU A 881 -4.58 -21.48 18.87
CA LEU A 881 -3.28 -20.92 18.47
C LEU A 881 -2.85 -21.43 17.08
N ASP A 882 -3.34 -22.62 16.70
CA ASP A 882 -3.06 -23.27 15.42
C ASP A 882 -3.89 -22.68 14.25
N GLU A 883 -5.07 -22.09 14.50
CA GLU A 883 -5.93 -21.52 13.45
C GLU A 883 -5.61 -20.03 13.14
N HIS A 884 -4.94 -19.32 14.06
CA HIS A 884 -4.58 -17.90 13.89
C HIS A 884 -3.12 -17.60 14.27
N PRO A 885 -2.13 -18.01 13.45
CA PRO A 885 -0.69 -17.82 13.72
C PRO A 885 -0.22 -16.36 13.73
N GLN A 886 -1.13 -15.39 13.54
CA GLN A 886 -0.81 -13.96 13.55
C GLN A 886 -0.91 -13.30 14.93
N VAL A 887 -1.41 -14.02 15.94
CA VAL A 887 -1.58 -13.51 17.31
C VAL A 887 -0.44 -13.95 18.24
N ALA A 888 0.42 -14.88 17.81
CA ALA A 888 1.56 -15.40 18.59
C ALA A 888 2.79 -14.46 18.67
N THR A 889 2.64 -13.14 18.44
CA THR A 889 3.73 -12.16 18.51
C THR A 889 3.52 -11.08 19.54
#